data_AF-A0A238KCV2-F1
#
_entry.id   AF-A0A238KCV2-F1
#
_cell.length_a   1.000
_cell.length_b   1.000
_cell.length_c   1.000
_cell.angle_alpha   90.00
_cell.angle_beta   90.00
_cell.angle_gamma   90.00
#
_symmetry.space_group_name_H-M   'P 1'
#
loop_
_entity.id
_entity.type
_entity.pdbx_description
1 polymer ?
#
loop_
_entity_poly.entity_id
_entity_poly.type
_entity_poly.pdbx_seq_one_letter_code
_entity_poly.pdbx_strand_id
1 'polypeptide(L)'
;MLQFERVVATGSPALDSGIGDTALKKFNSVTYLYSTTRAGGGIVVWQLVDGGAPQFHDDQYFSGTISLQVGSLGALVALGASDLLALDVDTATGLVGYELNTDGTIGALQETAAIPGGGDVTALVQYSVGAVDYLAVAHQDSGFIGTYVVNSNGSLSHVGSVAGNAGAMQTAAVGSNQYVVTANATDNTIRVFNADQGSGTLIEVDNTTTQTLGISSPTALETVYAYGHTWVLVAGSSSNSISVMELRADGTLVPKDHALDTLGTRFGAVQDMKVVEVDGRVFVIAGGGDDGVTLLTMTPDGKLIYLDSFADTLDSGLQNVETIEVAHVGDDLQIFVASQQDAGLTQLTVSLDSLGNVIEGNGIVTGTAQDDMLSAGVLDTDLQGGAGDDILIAGRSETTMQGGSGADIFVMRFGSGLTKITDFEAGTDRLDLFDYPMLRNPGQLTVTSTAQGARIKFMDEAVELFSADGGTLTSADIFGSGFEGPDHIPVDFGVLAGPEASAGVTGPITVESSGSNPALSDAEIVFTPVGNSPISVQADDQGQFDLDLPSGSLSGHVDIIKSYSHASGEITALDALQVLRIAVGLGPTWGPAAPENLIAADITRDGTVNALDALAILQVAVGLPTAHEPEWVYLDQNADLSSITPTNVDYQTGAAVTALDGMFSVDMTSILLGNLEAV
;
A
#
# COMPACT_ATOMS: atom_id res chain seq x y z
N MET A 1 19.57 12.47 1.01
CA MET A 1 19.07 12.66 -0.37
C MET A 1 20.06 12.12 -1.41
N LEU A 2 19.63 11.89 -2.66
CA LEU A 2 20.37 11.18 -3.70
C LEU A 2 21.63 11.95 -4.13
N GLN A 3 22.76 11.26 -4.21
CA GLN A 3 24.03 11.85 -4.64
C GLN A 3 24.60 11.08 -5.83
N PHE A 4 24.93 11.78 -6.91
CA PHE A 4 25.63 11.18 -8.04
C PHE A 4 27.12 11.06 -7.76
N GLU A 5 27.63 9.83 -7.88
CA GLU A 5 29.03 9.52 -7.63
C GLU A 5 29.85 9.45 -8.92
N ARG A 6 29.38 8.67 -9.90
CA ARG A 6 30.11 8.33 -11.14
C ARG A 6 29.29 7.42 -12.05
N VAL A 7 29.82 7.20 -13.26
CA VAL A 7 29.48 6.04 -14.10
C VAL A 7 30.65 5.06 -14.07
N VAL A 8 30.39 3.78 -13.80
CA VAL A 8 31.37 2.69 -13.84
C VAL A 8 31.20 1.83 -15.09
N ALA A 9 32.31 1.49 -15.74
CA ALA A 9 32.33 0.72 -16.97
C ALA A 9 33.64 -0.07 -17.10
N THR A 10 33.60 -1.19 -17.83
CA THR A 10 34.76 -2.04 -18.11
C THR A 10 35.66 -1.46 -19.21
N GLY A 11 35.12 -0.58 -20.06
CA GLY A 11 35.73 -0.10 -21.29
C GLY A 11 35.51 -1.03 -22.49
N SER A 12 34.71 -2.08 -22.33
CA SER A 12 34.28 -2.99 -23.39
C SER A 12 32.82 -2.71 -23.76
N PRO A 13 32.53 -2.19 -24.98
CA PRO A 13 31.15 -1.91 -25.40
C PRO A 13 30.21 -3.12 -25.33
N ALA A 14 30.74 -4.34 -25.48
CA ALA A 14 29.94 -5.57 -25.38
C ALA A 14 29.53 -5.94 -23.94
N LEU A 15 30.16 -5.32 -22.94
CA LEU A 15 29.86 -5.54 -21.51
C LEU A 15 29.25 -4.30 -20.85
N ASP A 16 29.45 -3.12 -21.45
CA ASP A 16 28.99 -1.84 -20.91
C ASP A 16 27.66 -1.38 -21.54
N SER A 17 27.29 -1.86 -22.72
CA SER A 17 26.05 -1.46 -23.39
C SER A 17 25.03 -2.61 -23.43
N GLY A 18 23.75 -2.27 -23.26
CA GLY A 18 22.67 -3.27 -23.26
C GLY A 18 22.72 -4.18 -22.03
N ILE A 19 23.12 -3.63 -20.88
CA ILE A 19 22.94 -4.27 -19.58
C ILE A 19 21.43 -4.37 -19.35
N GLY A 20 20.91 -5.59 -19.35
CA GLY A 20 19.48 -5.86 -19.30
C GLY A 20 18.97 -6.20 -17.90
N ASP A 21 19.86 -6.60 -17.00
CA ASP A 21 19.50 -6.97 -15.64
C ASP A 21 20.74 -6.93 -14.73
N THR A 22 20.49 -6.79 -13.43
CA THR A 22 21.51 -6.75 -12.39
C THR A 22 21.08 -7.57 -11.17
N ALA A 23 22.05 -8.13 -10.46
CA ALA A 23 21.78 -8.90 -9.26
C ALA A 23 22.88 -8.74 -8.20
N LEU A 24 22.48 -8.65 -6.93
CA LEU A 24 23.39 -8.65 -5.79
C LEU A 24 23.48 -10.01 -5.09
N LYS A 25 24.72 -10.39 -4.77
CA LYS A 25 24.98 -11.54 -3.89
C LYS A 25 26.06 -11.20 -2.89
N LYS A 26 25.85 -11.59 -1.63
CA LYS A 26 26.84 -11.47 -0.56
C LYS A 26 27.53 -12.81 -0.33
N PHE A 27 28.84 -12.86 -0.53
CA PHE A 27 29.68 -14.01 -0.20
C PHE A 27 30.71 -13.63 0.84
N ASN A 28 30.83 -14.41 1.91
CA ASN A 28 31.85 -14.19 2.96
C ASN A 28 31.88 -12.73 3.48
N SER A 29 30.69 -12.13 3.66
CA SER A 29 30.48 -10.74 4.06
C SER A 29 30.87 -9.66 3.04
N VAL A 30 31.31 -10.03 1.84
CA VAL A 30 31.57 -9.11 0.72
C VAL A 30 30.38 -9.12 -0.23
N THR A 31 29.93 -7.94 -0.63
CA THR A 31 28.81 -7.79 -1.57
C THR A 31 29.36 -7.65 -3.00
N TYR A 32 28.81 -8.45 -3.91
CA TYR A 32 29.14 -8.44 -5.34
C TYR A 32 27.89 -8.08 -6.14
N LEU A 33 28.07 -7.21 -7.12
CA LEU A 33 27.08 -6.86 -8.13
C LEU A 33 27.43 -7.56 -9.43
N TYR A 34 26.46 -8.29 -9.98
CA TYR A 34 26.55 -8.95 -11.27
C TYR A 34 25.70 -8.16 -12.26
N SER A 35 26.31 -7.63 -13.32
CA SER A 35 25.58 -6.99 -14.41
C SER A 35 25.57 -7.90 -15.64
N THR A 36 24.38 -8.18 -16.15
CA THR A 36 24.16 -9.10 -17.27
C THR A 36 23.75 -8.30 -18.50
N THR A 37 24.49 -8.47 -19.59
CA THR A 37 24.13 -7.90 -20.89
C THR A 37 23.37 -8.90 -21.75
N ARG A 38 22.79 -8.45 -22.86
CA ARG A 38 22.03 -9.29 -23.80
C ARG A 38 22.94 -10.04 -24.79
N ALA A 39 22.33 -10.70 -25.77
CA ALA A 39 22.99 -11.37 -26.90
C ALA A 39 24.20 -10.60 -27.47
N GLY A 40 25.34 -11.29 -27.56
CA GLY A 40 26.63 -10.78 -28.00
C GLY A 40 27.52 -10.21 -26.90
N GLY A 41 27.01 -10.15 -25.65
CA GLY A 41 27.73 -9.62 -24.50
C GLY A 41 28.26 -10.69 -23.53
N GLY A 42 28.08 -10.43 -22.23
CA GLY A 42 28.51 -11.25 -21.11
C GLY A 42 28.02 -10.73 -19.76
N ILE A 43 28.68 -11.22 -18.70
CA ILE A 43 28.46 -10.84 -17.30
C ILE A 43 29.70 -10.10 -16.80
N VAL A 44 29.51 -9.07 -15.98
CA VAL A 44 30.58 -8.39 -15.24
C VAL A 44 30.30 -8.50 -13.76
N VAL A 45 31.34 -8.76 -12.98
CA VAL A 45 31.29 -8.75 -11.52
C VAL A 45 32.01 -7.53 -10.97
N TRP A 46 31.30 -6.78 -10.13
CA TRP A 46 31.85 -5.69 -9.37
C TRP A 46 31.84 -6.04 -7.89
N GLN A 47 32.99 -5.94 -7.24
CA GLN A 47 33.07 -5.98 -5.79
C GLN A 47 32.72 -4.61 -5.22
N LEU A 48 31.67 -4.53 -4.41
CA LEU A 48 31.24 -3.27 -3.81
C LEU A 48 32.12 -2.91 -2.63
N VAL A 49 32.40 -1.60 -2.48
CA VAL A 49 33.28 -1.05 -1.46
C VAL A 49 32.57 0.12 -0.79
N ASP A 50 32.60 0.12 0.53
CA ASP A 50 32.08 1.18 1.39
C ASP A 50 32.72 2.55 1.06
N GLY A 51 31.89 3.58 0.88
CA GLY A 51 32.28 4.94 0.45
C GLY A 51 33.10 5.02 -0.85
N GLY A 52 33.09 3.96 -1.66
CA GLY A 52 34.05 3.75 -2.74
C GLY A 52 33.42 3.45 -4.09
N ALA A 53 34.29 3.39 -5.12
CA ALA A 53 33.89 2.90 -6.43
C ALA A 53 33.83 1.37 -6.41
N PRO A 54 32.81 0.76 -7.04
CA PRO A 54 32.82 -0.66 -7.33
C PRO A 54 34.14 -1.04 -8.01
N GLN A 55 34.78 -2.09 -7.51
CA GLN A 55 36.02 -2.59 -8.07
C GLN A 55 35.69 -3.69 -9.06
N PHE A 56 36.18 -3.55 -10.29
CA PHE A 56 36.12 -4.64 -11.26
C PHE A 56 36.72 -5.90 -10.64
N HIS A 57 35.95 -6.98 -10.63
CA HIS A 57 36.32 -8.23 -9.97
C HIS A 57 36.55 -9.36 -10.98
N ASP A 58 35.61 -9.55 -11.92
CA ASP A 58 35.65 -10.61 -12.92
C ASP A 58 34.76 -10.28 -14.12
N ASP A 59 34.96 -10.95 -15.26
CA ASP A 59 34.09 -10.88 -16.43
C ASP A 59 33.96 -12.22 -17.15
N GLN A 60 32.82 -12.45 -17.79
CA GLN A 60 32.58 -13.65 -18.58
C GLN A 60 31.73 -13.33 -19.81
N TYR A 61 32.35 -13.33 -20.98
CA TYR A 61 31.64 -13.24 -22.26
C TYR A 61 30.81 -14.50 -22.52
N PHE A 62 29.61 -14.32 -23.06
CA PHE A 62 28.83 -15.44 -23.57
C PHE A 62 29.55 -16.06 -24.77
N SER A 63 29.66 -17.39 -24.76
CA SER A 63 30.38 -18.14 -25.79
C SER A 63 29.59 -19.36 -26.24
N GLY A 64 30.05 -20.00 -27.32
CA GLY A 64 29.40 -21.20 -27.84
C GLY A 64 27.99 -20.94 -28.37
N THR A 65 27.05 -21.82 -28.05
CA THR A 65 25.68 -21.78 -28.56
C THR A 65 24.82 -20.69 -27.95
N ILE A 66 25.15 -20.19 -26.76
CA ILE A 66 24.34 -19.20 -26.05
C ILE A 66 24.65 -17.76 -26.47
N SER A 67 25.80 -17.51 -27.12
CA SER A 67 26.32 -16.15 -27.36
C SER A 67 25.32 -15.19 -28.02
N LEU A 68 24.44 -15.67 -28.91
CA LEU A 68 23.42 -14.87 -29.59
C LEU A 68 21.99 -15.19 -29.14
N GLN A 69 21.83 -15.85 -28.00
CA GLN A 69 20.56 -16.41 -27.52
C GLN A 69 20.18 -15.91 -26.12
N VAL A 70 21.08 -15.21 -25.43
CA VAL A 70 20.81 -14.69 -24.09
C VAL A 70 19.85 -13.50 -24.16
N GLY A 71 18.76 -13.58 -23.40
CA GLY A 71 17.80 -12.50 -23.16
C GLY A 71 18.34 -11.43 -22.20
N SER A 72 17.45 -10.75 -21.48
CA SER A 72 17.84 -9.75 -20.48
C SER A 72 18.06 -10.31 -19.08
N LEU A 73 17.40 -11.43 -18.73
CA LEU A 73 17.38 -11.97 -17.36
C LEU A 73 18.77 -12.39 -16.85
N GLY A 74 19.07 -11.99 -15.62
CA GLY A 74 20.22 -12.42 -14.83
C GLY A 74 19.83 -12.70 -13.38
N ALA A 75 19.03 -13.75 -13.14
CA ALA A 75 18.45 -14.04 -11.83
C ALA A 75 19.29 -15.02 -11.00
N LEU A 76 19.41 -14.77 -9.70
CA LEU A 76 20.14 -15.66 -8.78
C LEU A 76 19.26 -16.82 -8.32
N VAL A 77 19.76 -18.06 -8.46
CA VAL A 77 19.10 -19.27 -7.93
C VAL A 77 20.11 -20.16 -7.21
N ALA A 78 19.68 -20.76 -6.10
CA ALA A 78 20.42 -21.81 -5.41
C ALA A 78 19.94 -23.18 -5.89
N LEU A 79 20.81 -23.95 -6.54
CA LEU A 79 20.53 -25.33 -6.98
C LEU A 79 21.36 -26.32 -6.16
N GLY A 80 20.75 -26.86 -5.11
CA GLY A 80 21.44 -27.74 -4.17
C GLY A 80 22.48 -26.98 -3.35
N ALA A 81 23.77 -27.22 -3.59
CA ALA A 81 24.87 -26.54 -2.89
C ALA A 81 25.53 -25.43 -3.73
N SER A 82 25.09 -25.25 -4.98
CA SER A 82 25.66 -24.29 -5.92
C SER A 82 24.73 -23.10 -6.09
N ASP A 83 25.28 -21.89 -6.07
CA ASP A 83 24.60 -20.69 -6.54
C ASP A 83 24.82 -20.54 -8.05
N LEU A 84 23.77 -20.19 -8.78
CA LEU A 84 23.78 -20.01 -10.22
C LEU A 84 23.20 -18.64 -10.56
N LEU A 85 23.87 -17.89 -11.43
CA LEU A 85 23.27 -16.78 -12.15
C LEU A 85 22.57 -17.34 -13.39
N ALA A 86 21.26 -17.57 -13.26
CA ALA A 86 20.40 -18.10 -14.30
C ALA A 86 20.16 -17.05 -15.40
N LEU A 87 20.20 -17.51 -16.64
CA LEU A 87 20.05 -16.72 -17.84
C LEU A 87 18.82 -17.19 -18.62
N ASP A 88 18.15 -16.24 -19.25
CA ASP A 88 17.16 -16.53 -20.28
C ASP A 88 17.87 -16.94 -21.59
N VAL A 89 17.64 -18.16 -22.08
CA VAL A 89 18.28 -18.68 -23.30
C VAL A 89 17.26 -19.35 -24.21
N ASP A 90 16.92 -18.67 -25.32
CA ASP A 90 15.87 -19.00 -26.31
C ASP A 90 15.83 -20.50 -26.73
N THR A 91 16.98 -21.11 -27.01
CA THR A 91 17.05 -22.50 -27.52
C THR A 91 17.28 -23.55 -26.43
N ALA A 92 17.36 -23.16 -25.17
CA ALA A 92 17.71 -24.06 -24.08
C ALA A 92 16.56 -25.00 -23.70
N THR A 93 16.92 -26.21 -23.27
CA THR A 93 15.92 -27.22 -22.86
C THR A 93 15.82 -27.34 -21.34
N GLY A 94 16.90 -27.04 -20.63
CA GLY A 94 16.96 -26.86 -19.18
C GLY A 94 17.30 -25.41 -18.80
N LEU A 95 17.33 -25.11 -17.51
CA LEU A 95 17.78 -23.81 -17.03
C LEU A 95 19.29 -23.64 -17.28
N VAL A 96 19.69 -22.57 -17.95
CA VAL A 96 21.08 -22.25 -18.26
C VAL A 96 21.58 -21.15 -17.33
N GLY A 97 22.83 -21.23 -16.89
CA GLY A 97 23.44 -20.16 -16.09
C GLY A 97 24.90 -20.42 -15.78
N TYR A 98 25.56 -19.43 -15.17
CA TYR A 98 26.93 -19.60 -14.67
C TYR A 98 26.91 -19.86 -13.18
N GLU A 99 27.70 -20.84 -12.74
CA GLU A 99 27.93 -21.07 -11.31
C GLU A 99 28.64 -19.87 -10.69
N LEU A 100 28.31 -19.52 -9.44
CA LEU A 100 28.95 -18.44 -8.71
C LEU A 100 29.85 -19.01 -7.63
N ASN A 101 31.14 -18.67 -7.69
CA ASN A 101 32.11 -19.10 -6.69
C ASN A 101 31.97 -18.27 -5.41
N THR A 102 32.35 -18.85 -4.28
CA THR A 102 32.26 -18.18 -2.96
C THR A 102 33.21 -16.98 -2.80
N ASP A 103 34.09 -16.72 -3.76
CA ASP A 103 34.93 -15.52 -3.81
C ASP A 103 34.35 -14.42 -4.70
N GLY A 104 33.14 -14.61 -5.25
CA GLY A 104 32.43 -13.70 -6.14
C GLY A 104 32.68 -13.94 -7.63
N THR A 105 33.70 -14.72 -8.00
CA THR A 105 34.05 -14.97 -9.41
C THR A 105 33.04 -15.85 -10.14
N ILE A 106 33.05 -15.77 -11.47
CA ILE A 106 32.16 -16.53 -12.34
C ILE A 106 32.77 -17.92 -12.58
N GLY A 107 31.97 -18.94 -12.31
CA GLY A 107 32.30 -20.35 -12.48
C GLY A 107 31.96 -20.90 -13.85
N ALA A 108 31.71 -22.21 -13.92
CA ALA A 108 31.40 -22.89 -15.18
C ALA A 108 29.97 -22.59 -15.65
N LEU A 109 29.79 -22.52 -16.98
CA LEU A 109 28.47 -22.56 -17.60
C LEU A 109 27.82 -23.92 -17.35
N GLN A 110 26.59 -23.93 -16.84
CA GLN A 110 25.78 -25.09 -16.55
C GLN A 110 24.45 -25.01 -17.30
N GLU A 111 23.92 -26.18 -17.70
CA GLU A 111 22.53 -26.36 -18.10
C GLU A 111 21.96 -27.53 -17.30
N THR A 112 20.77 -27.35 -16.71
CA THR A 112 20.09 -28.47 -16.02
C THR A 112 19.64 -29.54 -17.01
N ALA A 113 19.13 -30.66 -16.50
CA ALA A 113 18.33 -31.55 -17.35
C ALA A 113 17.12 -30.79 -17.94
N ALA A 114 16.61 -31.28 -19.07
CA ALA A 114 15.46 -30.66 -19.73
C ALA A 114 14.25 -30.59 -18.78
N ILE A 115 13.61 -29.42 -18.73
CA ILE A 115 12.42 -29.16 -17.92
C ILE A 115 11.21 -28.88 -18.82
N PRO A 116 9.98 -29.22 -18.39
CA PRO A 116 8.77 -28.78 -19.07
C PRO A 116 8.78 -27.27 -19.34
N GLY A 117 8.53 -26.84 -20.56
CA GLY A 117 8.56 -25.41 -20.93
C GLY A 117 9.92 -24.90 -21.41
N GLY A 118 11.02 -25.62 -21.17
CA GLY A 118 12.36 -25.24 -21.66
C GLY A 118 13.10 -24.23 -20.78
N GLY A 119 14.26 -23.78 -21.27
CA GLY A 119 15.13 -22.80 -20.61
C GLY A 119 14.96 -21.36 -21.08
N ASP A 120 14.00 -21.12 -21.97
CA ASP A 120 13.54 -19.78 -22.36
C ASP A 120 12.56 -19.28 -21.28
N VAL A 121 13.01 -18.31 -20.48
CA VAL A 121 12.39 -17.94 -19.20
C VAL A 121 12.29 -16.43 -19.04
N THR A 122 11.14 -15.94 -18.60
CA THR A 122 10.92 -14.50 -18.39
C THR A 122 11.15 -14.06 -16.95
N ALA A 123 10.82 -14.92 -16.00
CA ALA A 123 10.98 -14.66 -14.57
C ALA A 123 11.05 -15.97 -13.79
N LEU A 124 11.70 -15.96 -12.63
CA LEU A 124 11.78 -17.10 -11.74
C LEU A 124 11.96 -16.65 -10.29
N VAL A 125 11.48 -17.44 -9.35
CA VAL A 125 11.64 -17.20 -7.91
C VAL A 125 11.76 -18.50 -7.13
N GLN A 126 12.49 -18.45 -6.02
CA GLN A 126 12.64 -19.57 -5.10
C GLN A 126 11.89 -19.34 -3.80
N TYR A 127 11.22 -20.38 -3.32
CA TYR A 127 10.51 -20.37 -2.04
C TYR A 127 10.64 -21.74 -1.37
N SER A 128 10.46 -21.77 -0.05
CA SER A 128 10.59 -23.00 0.72
C SER A 128 9.29 -23.31 1.45
N VAL A 129 8.84 -24.57 1.37
CA VAL A 129 7.72 -25.08 2.17
C VAL A 129 8.25 -26.15 3.09
N GLY A 130 8.26 -25.85 4.39
CA GLY A 130 8.95 -26.69 5.38
C GLY A 130 10.45 -26.74 5.13
N ALA A 131 10.99 -27.92 4.80
CA ALA A 131 12.41 -28.14 4.52
C ALA A 131 12.70 -28.45 3.04
N VAL A 132 11.71 -28.21 2.16
CA VAL A 132 11.83 -28.47 0.72
C VAL A 132 11.85 -27.12 0.00
N ASP A 133 12.86 -26.95 -0.85
CA ASP A 133 13.02 -25.77 -1.69
C ASP A 133 12.36 -26.00 -3.04
N TYR A 134 11.66 -24.98 -3.50
CA TYR A 134 10.94 -24.95 -4.76
C TYR A 134 11.44 -23.79 -5.62
N LEU A 135 11.35 -23.98 -6.92
CA LEU A 135 11.59 -22.97 -7.93
C LEU A 135 10.32 -22.84 -8.77
N ALA A 136 9.72 -21.65 -8.80
CA ALA A 136 8.69 -21.30 -9.77
C ALA A 136 9.37 -20.60 -10.96
N VAL A 137 9.00 -21.01 -12.18
CA VAL A 137 9.58 -20.52 -13.43
C VAL A 137 8.47 -20.13 -14.39
N ALA A 138 8.44 -18.88 -14.82
CA ALA A 138 7.63 -18.43 -15.94
C ALA A 138 8.36 -18.72 -17.25
N HIS A 139 7.83 -19.66 -18.03
CA HIS A 139 8.44 -20.08 -19.29
C HIS A 139 7.82 -19.30 -20.45
N GLN A 140 8.66 -18.56 -21.19
CA GLN A 140 8.25 -17.58 -22.19
C GLN A 140 7.33 -18.18 -23.28
N ASP A 141 7.72 -19.33 -23.84
CA ASP A 141 7.05 -19.95 -24.98
C ASP A 141 5.89 -20.88 -24.64
N SER A 142 5.66 -21.12 -23.34
CA SER A 142 4.81 -22.22 -22.91
C SER A 142 3.39 -21.81 -22.48
N GLY A 143 3.20 -20.55 -22.08
CA GLY A 143 1.92 -20.08 -21.53
C GLY A 143 1.63 -20.55 -20.09
N PHE A 144 2.64 -21.04 -19.35
CA PHE A 144 2.48 -21.49 -17.97
C PHE A 144 3.66 -21.11 -17.07
N ILE A 145 3.38 -21.07 -15.76
CA ILE A 145 4.37 -21.01 -14.70
C ILE A 145 4.53 -22.42 -14.12
N GLY A 146 5.74 -22.98 -14.23
CA GLY A 146 6.08 -24.32 -13.75
C GLY A 146 6.65 -24.27 -12.33
N THR A 147 6.28 -25.23 -11.50
CA THR A 147 6.83 -25.43 -10.16
C THR A 147 7.73 -26.67 -10.13
N TYR A 148 8.92 -26.50 -9.56
CA TYR A 148 9.95 -27.52 -9.48
C TYR A 148 10.47 -27.68 -8.07
N VAL A 149 10.65 -28.91 -7.60
CA VAL A 149 11.45 -29.18 -6.41
C VAL A 149 12.93 -29.05 -6.78
N VAL A 150 13.67 -28.28 -5.99
CA VAL A 150 15.13 -28.20 -6.05
C VAL A 150 15.70 -29.34 -5.23
N ASN A 151 16.26 -30.35 -5.90
CA ASN A 151 16.83 -31.50 -5.20
C ASN A 151 18.23 -31.15 -4.66
N SER A 152 18.66 -31.84 -3.60
CA SER A 152 20.00 -31.64 -2.98
C SER A 152 21.21 -31.76 -3.92
N ASN A 153 21.07 -32.43 -5.07
CA ASN A 153 22.09 -32.56 -6.10
C ASN A 153 22.00 -31.46 -7.19
N GLY A 154 21.14 -30.46 -7.01
CA GLY A 154 20.90 -29.37 -7.95
C GLY A 154 19.95 -29.70 -9.12
N SER A 155 19.45 -30.95 -9.25
CA SER A 155 18.47 -31.26 -10.30
C SER A 155 17.08 -30.72 -9.96
N LEU A 156 16.29 -30.39 -10.99
CA LEU A 156 14.92 -29.92 -10.86
C LEU A 156 13.91 -31.05 -11.13
N SER A 157 12.94 -31.23 -10.25
CA SER A 157 11.83 -32.18 -10.43
C SER A 157 10.51 -31.43 -10.55
N HIS A 158 9.85 -31.49 -11.71
CA HIS A 158 8.55 -30.84 -11.92
C HIS A 158 7.47 -31.43 -11.00
N VAL A 159 6.69 -30.57 -10.34
CA VAL A 159 5.60 -30.98 -9.43
C VAL A 159 4.23 -30.40 -9.80
N GLY A 160 4.18 -29.32 -10.57
CA GLY A 160 2.92 -28.71 -10.99
C GLY A 160 3.12 -27.53 -11.94
N SER A 161 2.06 -27.08 -12.58
CA SER A 161 2.07 -25.85 -13.39
C SER A 161 0.73 -25.14 -13.26
N VAL A 162 0.76 -23.81 -13.33
CA VAL A 162 -0.44 -22.96 -13.43
C VAL A 162 -0.41 -22.21 -14.76
N ALA A 163 -1.57 -21.99 -15.37
CA ALA A 163 -1.67 -21.26 -16.63
C ALA A 163 -1.34 -19.78 -16.44
N GLY A 164 -0.65 -19.18 -17.41
CA GLY A 164 -0.29 -17.77 -17.44
C GLY A 164 1.20 -17.52 -17.69
N ASN A 165 1.52 -16.28 -18.04
CA ASN A 165 2.88 -15.77 -18.17
C ASN A 165 3.13 -14.72 -17.08
N ALA A 166 4.39 -14.49 -16.74
CA ALA A 166 4.81 -13.44 -15.82
C ALA A 166 6.06 -12.75 -16.36
N GLY A 167 6.08 -11.42 -16.38
CA GLY A 167 7.27 -10.62 -16.68
C GLY A 167 8.09 -10.32 -15.44
N ALA A 168 7.46 -10.28 -14.27
CA ALA A 168 8.12 -10.18 -12.98
C ALA A 168 7.46 -11.13 -11.97
N MET A 169 8.26 -11.67 -11.05
CA MET A 169 7.82 -12.58 -10.01
C MET A 169 8.54 -12.23 -8.71
N GLN A 170 7.80 -12.29 -7.59
CA GLN A 170 8.36 -12.11 -6.26
C GLN A 170 7.74 -13.13 -5.29
N THR A 171 8.46 -13.40 -4.21
CA THR A 171 7.96 -14.24 -3.12
C THR A 171 7.61 -13.39 -1.92
N ALA A 172 6.49 -13.69 -1.29
CA ALA A 172 6.04 -13.01 -0.08
C ALA A 172 5.62 -14.06 0.97
N ALA A 173 5.75 -13.72 2.24
CA ALA A 173 5.32 -14.58 3.34
C ALA A 173 4.36 -13.83 4.27
N VAL A 174 3.32 -14.50 4.73
CA VAL A 174 2.44 -13.99 5.79
C VAL A 174 2.19 -15.11 6.80
N GLY A 175 2.73 -14.94 8.01
CA GLY A 175 2.76 -16.04 8.99
C GLY A 175 3.49 -17.27 8.44
N SER A 176 2.82 -18.41 8.38
CA SER A 176 3.37 -19.65 7.79
C SER A 176 3.10 -19.83 6.30
N ASN A 177 2.28 -18.97 5.70
CA ASN A 177 1.90 -19.08 4.29
C ASN A 177 2.98 -18.45 3.41
N GLN A 178 3.27 -19.10 2.30
CA GLN A 178 4.22 -18.65 1.29
C GLN A 178 3.45 -18.34 0.02
N TYR A 179 3.72 -17.18 -0.55
CA TYR A 179 3.06 -16.68 -1.74
C TYR A 179 4.06 -16.40 -2.83
N VAL A 180 3.63 -16.64 -4.08
CA VAL A 180 4.29 -16.14 -5.28
C VAL A 180 3.37 -15.10 -5.88
N VAL A 181 3.87 -13.87 -6.01
CA VAL A 181 3.18 -12.77 -6.68
C VAL A 181 3.78 -12.63 -8.07
N THR A 182 2.93 -12.44 -9.07
CA THR A 182 3.36 -12.30 -10.47
C THR A 182 2.73 -11.08 -11.10
N ALA A 183 3.50 -10.38 -11.94
CA ALA A 183 3.03 -9.27 -12.75
C ALA A 183 3.25 -9.57 -14.24
N ASN A 184 2.30 -9.17 -15.08
CA ASN A 184 2.39 -9.35 -16.53
C ASN A 184 1.94 -8.09 -17.28
N ALA A 185 2.90 -7.49 -17.99
CA ALA A 185 2.71 -6.26 -18.75
C ALA A 185 1.76 -6.38 -19.96
N THR A 186 1.59 -7.58 -20.51
CA THR A 186 0.81 -7.80 -21.74
C THR A 186 -0.69 -7.84 -21.49
N ASP A 187 -1.10 -8.46 -20.39
CA ASP A 187 -2.52 -8.59 -20.01
C ASP A 187 -2.91 -7.69 -18.82
N ASN A 188 -1.97 -6.90 -18.30
CA ASN A 188 -2.14 -6.00 -17.17
C ASN A 188 -2.59 -6.72 -15.89
N THR A 189 -2.10 -7.94 -15.66
CA THR A 189 -2.49 -8.74 -14.50
C THR A 189 -1.44 -8.72 -13.40
N ILE A 190 -1.93 -8.68 -12.16
CA ILE A 190 -1.19 -8.99 -10.95
C ILE A 190 -1.92 -10.19 -10.33
N ARG A 191 -1.20 -11.28 -10.08
CA ARG A 191 -1.77 -12.53 -9.57
C ARG A 191 -1.00 -12.98 -8.35
N VAL A 192 -1.71 -13.55 -7.39
CA VAL A 192 -1.15 -14.10 -6.16
C VAL A 192 -1.42 -15.58 -6.14
N PHE A 193 -0.39 -16.37 -5.85
CA PHE A 193 -0.51 -17.81 -5.69
C PHE A 193 -0.03 -18.20 -4.30
N ASN A 194 -0.86 -18.92 -3.55
CA ASN A 194 -0.44 -19.58 -2.32
C ASN A 194 0.30 -20.88 -2.68
N ALA A 195 1.44 -21.14 -2.06
CA ALA A 195 2.15 -22.40 -2.17
C ALA A 195 1.50 -23.44 -1.24
N ASP A 196 1.02 -24.54 -1.81
CA ASP A 196 0.43 -25.63 -1.03
C ASP A 196 1.42 -26.22 -0.02
N GLN A 197 1.03 -26.29 1.25
CA GLN A 197 1.91 -26.71 2.35
C GLN A 197 2.41 -28.17 2.25
N GLY A 198 1.72 -29.02 1.47
CA GLY A 198 2.08 -30.44 1.32
C GLY A 198 2.92 -30.74 0.08
N SER A 199 2.70 -29.99 -1.00
CA SER A 199 3.27 -30.28 -2.33
C SER A 199 4.12 -29.15 -2.90
N GLY A 200 4.01 -27.94 -2.35
CA GLY A 200 4.62 -26.71 -2.85
C GLY A 200 4.02 -26.19 -4.15
N THR A 201 3.02 -26.85 -4.74
CA THR A 201 2.39 -26.37 -5.98
C THR A 201 1.64 -25.07 -5.75
N LEU A 202 1.65 -24.20 -6.75
CA LEU A 202 0.98 -22.90 -6.70
C LEU A 202 -0.55 -23.04 -6.89
N ILE A 203 -1.30 -22.40 -6.00
CA ILE A 203 -2.77 -22.31 -6.02
C ILE A 203 -3.13 -20.83 -6.08
N GLU A 204 -3.81 -20.40 -7.15
CA GLU A 204 -4.19 -19.01 -7.33
C GLU A 204 -5.21 -18.54 -6.29
N VAL A 205 -5.00 -17.33 -5.77
CA VAL A 205 -5.91 -16.61 -4.88
C VAL A 205 -6.60 -15.51 -5.68
N ASP A 206 -7.93 -15.43 -5.59
CA ASP A 206 -8.71 -14.42 -6.28
C ASP A 206 -8.41 -13.02 -5.73
N ASN A 207 -7.89 -12.16 -6.61
CA ASN A 207 -7.54 -10.76 -6.32
C ASN A 207 -8.14 -9.83 -7.39
N THR A 208 -9.29 -10.19 -7.97
CA THR A 208 -9.91 -9.42 -9.05
C THR A 208 -10.24 -7.97 -8.68
N THR A 209 -10.41 -7.65 -7.40
CA THR A 209 -10.64 -6.30 -6.89
C THR A 209 -9.46 -5.35 -7.15
N THR A 210 -8.21 -5.82 -7.12
CA THR A 210 -7.04 -4.97 -7.37
C THR A 210 -6.87 -4.55 -8.83
N GLN A 211 -7.55 -5.22 -9.77
CA GLN A 211 -7.54 -4.85 -11.19
C GLN A 211 -8.20 -3.47 -11.45
N THR A 212 -8.93 -2.94 -10.48
CA THR A 212 -9.58 -1.62 -10.55
C THR A 212 -8.63 -0.45 -10.31
N LEU A 213 -7.41 -0.69 -9.80
CA LEU A 213 -6.43 0.36 -9.51
C LEU A 213 -5.91 1.07 -10.76
N GLY A 214 -6.12 0.53 -11.95
CA GLY A 214 -5.67 1.16 -13.20
C GLY A 214 -4.17 0.97 -13.48
N ILE A 215 -3.55 -0.04 -12.88
CA ILE A 215 -2.14 -0.40 -13.14
C ILE A 215 -2.04 -0.97 -14.56
N SER A 216 -1.46 -0.18 -15.47
CA SER A 216 -1.30 -0.56 -16.88
C SER A 216 0.17 -0.87 -17.18
N SER A 217 0.39 -2.00 -17.84
CA SER A 217 1.69 -2.60 -18.15
C SER A 217 2.60 -2.72 -16.92
N PRO A 218 2.27 -3.56 -15.93
CA PRO A 218 3.12 -3.75 -14.77
C PRO A 218 4.49 -4.34 -15.17
N THR A 219 5.54 -3.59 -14.91
CA THR A 219 6.92 -3.84 -15.36
C THR A 219 7.86 -4.19 -14.21
N ALA A 220 7.62 -3.65 -13.01
CA ALA A 220 8.39 -3.98 -11.82
C ALA A 220 7.45 -4.43 -10.68
N LEU A 221 7.94 -5.38 -9.89
CA LEU A 221 7.24 -6.00 -8.78
C LEU A 221 8.25 -6.24 -7.66
N GLU A 222 7.97 -5.73 -6.47
CA GLU A 222 8.81 -5.91 -5.28
C GLU A 222 7.94 -6.24 -4.07
N THR A 223 8.54 -6.93 -3.10
CA THR A 223 7.85 -7.31 -1.86
C THR A 223 8.75 -7.04 -0.66
N VAL A 224 8.18 -6.52 0.43
CA VAL A 224 8.94 -6.24 1.66
C VAL A 224 8.10 -6.59 2.89
N TYR A 225 8.73 -7.19 3.90
CA TYR A 225 8.14 -7.32 5.23
C TYR A 225 8.65 -6.18 6.09
N ALA A 226 7.76 -5.27 6.47
CA ALA A 226 8.09 -4.09 7.27
C ALA A 226 6.87 -3.66 8.08
N TYR A 227 7.12 -3.01 9.22
CA TYR A 227 6.06 -2.47 10.09
C TYR A 227 5.06 -3.53 10.57
N GLY A 228 5.46 -4.80 10.63
CA GLY A 228 4.57 -5.91 11.00
C GLY A 228 3.73 -6.48 9.86
N HIS A 229 3.79 -5.89 8.67
CA HIS A 229 2.98 -6.25 7.50
C HIS A 229 3.85 -6.71 6.32
N THR A 230 3.22 -7.44 5.40
CA THR A 230 3.84 -7.84 4.13
C THR A 230 3.27 -6.97 3.02
N TRP A 231 4.15 -6.26 2.33
CA TRP A 231 3.81 -5.28 1.32
C TRP A 231 4.17 -5.79 -0.07
N VAL A 232 3.31 -5.47 -1.04
CA VAL A 232 3.52 -5.72 -2.46
C VAL A 232 3.49 -4.38 -3.18
N LEU A 233 4.58 -4.05 -3.85
CA LEU A 233 4.70 -2.84 -4.65
C LEU A 233 4.74 -3.22 -6.13
N VAL A 234 3.92 -2.53 -6.94
CA VAL A 234 3.83 -2.78 -8.38
C VAL A 234 3.98 -1.46 -9.12
N ALA A 235 4.92 -1.42 -10.06
CA ALA A 235 5.09 -0.28 -10.94
C ALA A 235 4.49 -0.57 -12.33
N GLY A 236 3.69 0.35 -12.85
CA GLY A 236 3.07 0.25 -14.16
C GLY A 236 3.62 1.27 -15.15
N SER A 237 4.34 0.83 -16.17
CA SER A 237 4.98 1.73 -17.14
C SER A 237 3.97 2.56 -17.94
N SER A 238 2.92 1.93 -18.49
CA SER A 238 1.91 2.65 -19.30
C SER A 238 1.00 3.54 -18.46
N SER A 239 0.89 3.28 -17.16
CA SER A 239 0.11 4.10 -16.21
C SER A 239 0.95 5.14 -15.47
N ASN A 240 2.28 5.11 -15.63
CA ASN A 240 3.23 5.94 -14.88
C ASN A 240 2.98 5.88 -13.37
N SER A 241 2.77 4.68 -12.84
CA SER A 241 2.28 4.50 -11.47
C SER A 241 3.14 3.59 -10.63
N ILE A 242 3.09 3.80 -9.32
CA ILE A 242 3.55 2.87 -8.28
C ILE A 242 2.38 2.64 -7.32
N SER A 243 1.97 1.38 -7.18
CA SER A 243 0.90 0.97 -6.26
C SER A 243 1.47 0.19 -5.09
N VAL A 244 0.97 0.45 -3.89
CA VAL A 244 1.28 -0.29 -2.67
C VAL A 244 0.05 -1.04 -2.20
N MET A 245 0.21 -2.33 -1.95
CA MET A 245 -0.83 -3.21 -1.41
C MET A 245 -0.30 -3.97 -0.21
N GLU A 246 -1.12 -4.12 0.82
CA GLU A 246 -0.87 -5.06 1.91
C GLU A 246 -1.31 -6.47 1.48
N LEU A 247 -0.43 -7.46 1.61
CA LEU A 247 -0.77 -8.87 1.43
C LEU A 247 -1.26 -9.45 2.76
N ARG A 248 -2.54 -9.84 2.80
CA ARG A 248 -3.17 -10.43 3.98
C ARG A 248 -2.88 -11.93 4.08
N ALA A 249 -3.17 -12.50 5.26
CA ALA A 249 -2.89 -13.90 5.57
C ALA A 249 -3.68 -14.92 4.75
N ASP A 250 -4.76 -14.50 4.08
CA ASP A 250 -5.54 -15.30 3.14
C ASP A 250 -5.04 -15.19 1.69
N GLY A 251 -4.06 -14.32 1.43
CA GLY A 251 -3.50 -14.05 0.11
C GLY A 251 -4.21 -12.93 -0.67
N THR A 252 -5.16 -12.24 -0.05
CA THR A 252 -5.78 -11.04 -0.64
C THR A 252 -4.83 -9.84 -0.57
N LEU A 253 -4.87 -9.01 -1.61
CA LEU A 253 -4.15 -7.76 -1.72
C LEU A 253 -5.11 -6.61 -1.41
N VAL A 254 -4.79 -5.84 -0.37
CA VAL A 254 -5.54 -4.66 0.02
C VAL A 254 -4.77 -3.42 -0.43
N PRO A 255 -5.25 -2.65 -1.42
CA PRO A 255 -4.60 -1.42 -1.83
C PRO A 255 -4.49 -0.40 -0.70
N LYS A 256 -3.33 0.22 -0.56
CA LYS A 256 -3.05 1.24 0.46
C LYS A 256 -2.61 2.55 -0.16
N ASP A 257 -1.94 2.49 -1.31
CA ASP A 257 -1.54 3.68 -2.04
C ASP A 257 -1.45 3.46 -3.54
N HIS A 258 -1.63 4.54 -4.30
CA HIS A 258 -1.46 4.58 -5.75
C HIS A 258 -0.93 5.95 -6.17
N ALA A 259 0.38 6.01 -6.39
CA ALA A 259 1.11 7.21 -6.74
C ALA A 259 1.34 7.28 -8.25
N LEU A 260 1.09 8.45 -8.84
CA LEU A 260 1.30 8.74 -10.25
C LEU A 260 2.46 9.71 -10.43
N ASP A 261 3.24 9.47 -11.47
CA ASP A 261 4.36 10.32 -11.84
C ASP A 261 3.91 11.75 -12.18
N THR A 262 4.71 12.71 -11.75
CA THR A 262 4.67 14.11 -12.13
C THR A 262 6.00 14.51 -12.76
N LEU A 263 6.06 15.70 -13.34
CA LEU A 263 7.31 16.24 -13.91
C LEU A 263 8.46 16.31 -12.88
N GLY A 264 8.13 16.42 -11.58
CA GLY A 264 9.12 16.51 -10.50
C GLY A 264 9.66 15.15 -10.05
N THR A 265 8.85 14.10 -10.14
CA THR A 265 9.19 12.80 -9.55
C THR A 265 10.14 11.99 -10.41
N ARG A 266 10.01 12.02 -11.74
CA ARG A 266 10.92 11.36 -12.70
C ARG A 266 10.86 9.83 -12.75
N PHE A 267 9.74 9.22 -12.39
CA PHE A 267 9.52 7.78 -12.55
C PHE A 267 8.53 7.45 -13.68
N GLY A 268 8.21 8.39 -14.56
CA GLY A 268 7.36 8.13 -15.73
C GLY A 268 7.85 6.93 -16.55
N ALA A 269 6.92 6.11 -17.03
CA ALA A 269 7.21 4.83 -17.68
C ALA A 269 8.20 3.95 -16.91
N VAL A 270 7.91 3.68 -15.62
CA VAL A 270 8.77 2.88 -14.73
C VAL A 270 9.19 1.58 -15.41
N GLN A 271 10.50 1.33 -15.49
CA GLN A 271 11.05 0.10 -16.05
C GLN A 271 11.52 -0.84 -14.96
N ASP A 272 12.12 -0.30 -13.90
CA ASP A 272 12.57 -1.07 -12.74
C ASP A 272 12.32 -0.29 -11.43
N MET A 273 12.20 -1.04 -10.35
CA MET A 273 11.95 -0.54 -9.00
C MET A 273 12.61 -1.47 -7.98
N LYS A 274 13.23 -0.90 -6.95
CA LYS A 274 13.79 -1.64 -5.81
C LYS A 274 13.24 -1.14 -4.50
N VAL A 275 12.99 -2.08 -3.59
CA VAL A 275 12.52 -1.81 -2.24
C VAL A 275 13.50 -2.40 -1.26
N VAL A 276 14.01 -1.58 -0.34
CA VAL A 276 14.95 -2.01 0.69
C VAL A 276 14.50 -1.52 2.05
N GLU A 277 14.55 -2.40 3.04
CA GLU A 277 14.36 -2.06 4.44
C GLU A 277 15.74 -1.96 5.11
N VAL A 278 15.98 -0.85 5.80
CA VAL A 278 17.19 -0.62 6.59
C VAL A 278 16.80 -0.02 7.93
N ASP A 279 17.19 -0.69 9.01
CA ASP A 279 16.99 -0.25 10.41
C ASP A 279 15.55 0.21 10.73
N GLY A 280 14.57 -0.48 10.15
CA GLY A 280 13.14 -0.24 10.31
C GLY A 280 12.54 0.73 9.29
N ARG A 281 13.35 1.40 8.45
CA ARG A 281 12.88 2.32 7.40
C ARG A 281 12.83 1.62 6.04
N VAL A 282 11.71 1.77 5.33
CA VAL A 282 11.56 1.26 3.95
C VAL A 282 11.83 2.36 2.94
N PHE A 283 12.80 2.14 2.06
CA PHE A 283 13.09 2.98 0.89
C PHE A 283 12.59 2.31 -0.39
N VAL A 284 12.04 3.11 -1.29
CA VAL A 284 11.58 2.69 -2.61
C VAL A 284 12.30 3.54 -3.65
N ILE A 285 13.01 2.89 -4.56
CA ILE A 285 13.77 3.54 -5.62
C ILE A 285 13.14 3.11 -6.95
N ALA A 286 12.78 4.07 -7.80
CA ALA A 286 12.16 3.79 -9.09
C ALA A 286 12.80 4.61 -10.21
N GLY A 287 12.81 4.06 -11.42
CA GLY A 287 13.30 4.77 -12.60
C GLY A 287 12.69 4.20 -13.87
N GLY A 288 12.61 5.02 -14.91
CA GLY A 288 11.94 4.64 -16.15
C GLY A 288 12.30 5.52 -17.33
N GLY A 289 11.32 5.69 -18.22
CA GLY A 289 11.42 6.47 -19.44
C GLY A 289 11.40 8.00 -19.27
N ASP A 290 11.27 8.54 -18.05
CA ASP A 290 11.42 9.98 -17.76
C ASP A 290 12.85 10.38 -17.35
N ASP A 291 13.83 9.61 -17.80
CA ASP A 291 15.27 9.91 -17.72
C ASP A 291 15.70 10.35 -16.31
N GLY A 292 15.40 9.54 -15.30
CA GLY A 292 15.72 9.85 -13.91
C GLY A 292 15.45 8.72 -12.94
N VAL A 293 15.81 8.97 -11.68
CA VAL A 293 15.65 8.06 -10.54
C VAL A 293 14.97 8.81 -9.41
N THR A 294 13.92 8.22 -8.85
CA THR A 294 13.17 8.74 -7.71
C THR A 294 13.50 7.96 -6.45
N LEU A 295 13.63 8.65 -5.33
CA LEU A 295 13.69 8.08 -3.99
C LEU A 295 12.41 8.45 -3.21
N LEU A 296 11.74 7.41 -2.73
CA LEU A 296 10.56 7.48 -1.87
C LEU A 296 10.85 6.72 -0.57
N THR A 297 10.10 7.01 0.49
CA THR A 297 10.00 6.15 1.67
C THR A 297 8.57 5.68 1.85
N MET A 298 8.38 4.51 2.45
CA MET A 298 7.05 4.00 2.78
C MET A 298 6.75 4.18 4.27
N THR A 299 5.57 4.70 4.59
CA THR A 299 5.06 4.83 5.96
C THR A 299 4.59 3.48 6.52
N PRO A 300 4.39 3.37 7.85
CA PRO A 300 3.81 2.17 8.45
C PRO A 300 2.44 1.76 7.91
N ASP A 301 1.61 2.72 7.48
CA ASP A 301 0.29 2.48 6.87
C ASP A 301 0.34 2.27 5.35
N GLY A 302 1.54 2.18 4.75
CA GLY A 302 1.73 1.82 3.35
C GLY A 302 1.58 2.97 2.35
N LYS A 303 1.72 4.22 2.79
CA LYS A 303 1.77 5.40 1.93
C LYS A 303 3.19 5.70 1.49
N LEU A 304 3.36 6.17 0.26
CA LEU A 304 4.65 6.62 -0.26
C LEU A 304 4.83 8.11 0.00
N ILE A 305 5.98 8.48 0.55
CA ILE A 305 6.40 9.86 0.74
C ILE A 305 7.59 10.12 -0.18
N TYR A 306 7.50 11.18 -0.97
CA TYR A 306 8.58 11.61 -1.84
C TYR A 306 9.73 12.22 -1.04
N LEU A 307 10.94 11.69 -1.23
CA LEU A 307 12.15 12.23 -0.61
C LEU A 307 12.91 13.11 -1.61
N ASP A 308 13.21 12.56 -2.79
CA ASP A 308 14.09 13.20 -3.77
C ASP A 308 13.97 12.59 -5.18
N SER A 309 14.47 13.30 -6.18
CA SER A 309 14.66 12.79 -7.54
C SER A 309 15.96 13.29 -8.16
N PHE A 310 16.60 12.42 -8.94
CA PHE A 310 17.79 12.75 -9.71
C PHE A 310 17.49 12.58 -11.19
N ALA A 311 17.46 13.70 -11.93
CA ALA A 311 17.25 13.71 -13.37
C ALA A 311 18.56 13.48 -14.14
N ASP A 312 18.44 12.93 -15.36
CA ASP A 312 19.57 12.73 -16.25
C ASP A 312 20.34 14.03 -16.55
N THR A 313 21.65 13.86 -16.67
CA THR A 313 22.62 14.86 -17.03
C THR A 313 23.59 14.27 -18.04
N LEU A 314 24.35 15.12 -18.72
CA LEU A 314 25.38 14.68 -19.66
C LEU A 314 26.47 13.77 -19.03
N ASP A 315 26.61 13.81 -17.70
CA ASP A 315 27.62 13.04 -16.96
C ASP A 315 27.05 11.78 -16.30
N SER A 316 25.72 11.70 -16.07
CA SER A 316 25.10 10.62 -15.32
C SER A 316 24.63 9.44 -16.17
N GLY A 317 24.13 9.66 -17.39
CA GLY A 317 23.77 8.58 -18.32
C GLY A 317 22.54 7.75 -17.93
N LEU A 318 21.47 8.42 -17.48
CA LEU A 318 20.22 7.81 -16.99
C LEU A 318 19.10 7.76 -18.05
N GLN A 319 19.44 7.84 -19.33
CA GLN A 319 18.45 7.93 -20.41
C GLN A 319 17.69 6.62 -20.60
N ASN A 320 16.40 6.62 -20.27
CA ASN A 320 15.53 5.45 -20.21
C ASN A 320 16.16 4.35 -19.35
N VAL A 321 15.97 4.45 -18.04
CA VAL A 321 16.45 3.46 -17.08
C VAL A 321 15.99 2.06 -17.50
N GLU A 322 16.89 1.09 -17.48
CA GLU A 322 16.62 -0.31 -17.82
C GLU A 322 16.51 -1.18 -16.57
N THR A 323 17.49 -1.05 -15.66
CA THR A 323 17.52 -1.79 -14.39
C THR A 323 18.16 -0.95 -13.29
N ILE A 324 17.68 -1.16 -12.06
CA ILE A 324 18.16 -0.54 -10.83
C ILE A 324 18.50 -1.67 -9.86
N GLU A 325 19.64 -1.57 -9.19
CA GLU A 325 19.99 -2.48 -8.11
C GLU A 325 20.55 -1.71 -6.92
N VAL A 326 20.10 -2.07 -5.72
CA VAL A 326 20.38 -1.30 -4.49
C VAL A 326 21.09 -2.17 -3.47
N ALA A 327 22.29 -1.76 -3.07
CA ALA A 327 23.10 -2.44 -2.07
C ALA A 327 23.27 -1.58 -0.81
N HIS A 328 22.92 -2.12 0.36
CA HIS A 328 23.34 -1.55 1.63
C HIS A 328 24.79 -1.95 1.93
N VAL A 329 25.71 -0.98 1.88
CA VAL A 329 27.15 -1.17 2.07
C VAL A 329 27.69 -0.10 2.99
N GLY A 330 28.14 -0.49 4.19
CA GLY A 330 28.60 0.48 5.19
C GLY A 330 27.42 1.32 5.66
N ASP A 331 27.61 2.64 5.64
CA ASP A 331 26.60 3.62 6.04
C ASP A 331 25.87 4.23 4.82
N ASP A 332 25.90 3.56 3.66
CA ASP A 332 25.27 4.01 2.42
C ASP A 332 24.34 2.95 1.80
N LEU A 333 23.25 3.41 1.21
CA LEU A 333 22.62 2.71 0.08
C LEU A 333 23.35 3.12 -1.20
N GLN A 334 24.02 2.16 -1.84
CA GLN A 334 24.60 2.33 -3.17
C GLN A 334 23.60 1.84 -4.21
N ILE A 335 23.21 2.72 -5.13
CA ILE A 335 22.20 2.49 -6.17
C ILE A 335 22.93 2.43 -7.51
N PHE A 336 22.82 1.31 -8.21
CA PHE A 336 23.41 1.10 -9.53
C PHE A 336 22.32 1.09 -10.57
N VAL A 337 22.47 1.91 -11.59
CA VAL A 337 21.45 2.09 -12.62
C VAL A 337 22.07 1.88 -13.99
N ALA A 338 21.49 0.97 -14.77
CA ALA A 338 21.81 0.84 -16.19
C ALA A 338 20.74 1.57 -17.01
N SER A 339 21.14 2.15 -18.13
CA SER A 339 20.23 2.81 -19.07
C SER A 339 20.18 2.09 -20.41
N GLN A 340 19.09 2.29 -21.16
CA GLN A 340 18.91 1.68 -22.48
C GLN A 340 19.80 2.32 -23.55
N GLN A 341 20.34 3.52 -23.29
CA GLN A 341 21.09 4.29 -24.28
C GLN A 341 22.56 4.49 -23.92
N ASP A 342 22.88 4.71 -22.65
CA ASP A 342 24.25 5.01 -22.21
C ASP A 342 24.98 3.74 -21.75
N ALA A 343 26.30 3.77 -21.86
CA ALA A 343 27.14 2.64 -21.50
C ALA A 343 27.62 2.74 -20.05
N GLY A 344 27.61 1.61 -19.34
CA GLY A 344 28.06 1.47 -17.96
C GLY A 344 26.90 1.50 -16.96
N LEU A 345 27.26 1.57 -15.68
CA LEU A 345 26.34 1.69 -14.56
C LEU A 345 26.54 3.04 -13.88
N THR A 346 25.49 3.85 -13.80
CA THR A 346 25.46 5.04 -12.95
C THR A 346 25.42 4.60 -11.49
N GLN A 347 26.31 5.12 -10.67
CA GLN A 347 26.29 4.96 -9.22
C GLN A 347 25.71 6.22 -8.58
N LEU A 348 24.58 6.05 -7.89
CA LEU A 348 24.03 7.03 -6.95
C LEU A 348 24.20 6.50 -5.52
N THR A 349 24.15 7.39 -4.53
CA THR A 349 24.19 7.03 -3.11
C THR A 349 23.11 7.76 -2.31
N VAL A 350 22.67 7.11 -1.23
CA VAL A 350 21.91 7.74 -0.14
C VAL A 350 22.65 7.41 1.15
N SER A 351 23.12 8.44 1.85
CA SER A 351 23.75 8.25 3.15
C SER A 351 22.71 7.87 4.21
N LEU A 352 23.11 6.95 5.08
CA LEU A 352 22.35 6.44 6.22
C LEU A 352 22.97 6.88 7.56
N ASP A 353 24.03 7.70 7.55
CA ASP A 353 24.73 8.20 8.74
C ASP A 353 23.77 8.85 9.77
N SER A 354 22.76 9.54 9.25
CA SER A 354 21.74 10.25 10.02
C SER A 354 20.42 9.49 10.09
N LEU A 355 20.33 8.22 9.64
CA LEU A 355 19.06 7.50 9.68
C LEU A 355 18.54 7.35 11.12
N GLY A 356 17.34 7.89 11.37
CA GLY A 356 16.65 7.82 12.66
C GLY A 356 15.64 6.67 12.75
N ASN A 357 14.81 6.72 13.78
CA ASN A 357 13.85 5.69 14.13
C ASN A 357 12.51 5.86 13.41
N VAL A 358 11.70 4.80 13.43
CA VAL A 358 10.27 4.85 13.08
C VAL A 358 9.48 4.73 14.37
N ILE A 359 8.70 5.75 14.71
CA ILE A 359 7.99 5.83 15.99
C ILE A 359 6.52 6.15 15.72
N GLU A 360 5.64 5.29 16.22
CA GLU A 360 4.20 5.50 16.21
C GLU A 360 3.71 5.65 17.64
N GLY A 361 2.86 6.64 17.90
CA GLY A 361 2.41 6.91 19.26
C GLY A 361 1.32 7.95 19.38
N ASN A 362 0.88 8.16 20.62
CA ASN A 362 -0.14 9.14 21.00
C ASN A 362 0.40 10.01 22.15
N GLY A 363 -0.18 11.20 22.35
CA GLY A 363 0.28 12.12 23.40
C GLY A 363 1.55 12.84 22.96
N ILE A 364 2.64 12.78 23.74
CA ILE A 364 3.92 13.39 23.32
C ILE A 364 4.80 12.31 22.68
N VAL A 365 5.13 12.48 21.41
CA VAL A 365 6.06 11.64 20.66
C VAL A 365 7.28 12.49 20.30
N THR A 366 8.46 12.06 20.74
CA THR A 366 9.71 12.79 20.54
C THR A 366 10.69 11.91 19.77
N GLY A 367 11.21 12.46 18.66
CA GLY A 367 12.32 11.90 17.91
C GLY A 367 13.65 12.14 18.60
N THR A 368 14.71 12.13 17.82
CA THR A 368 16.10 12.16 18.28
C THR A 368 16.84 13.35 17.69
N ALA A 369 18.10 13.15 17.32
CA ALA A 369 18.91 14.15 16.60
C ALA A 369 19.32 13.62 15.20
N GLN A 370 18.60 12.60 14.74
CA GLN A 370 18.74 11.88 13.48
C GLN A 370 17.41 12.04 12.72
N ASP A 371 17.38 11.57 11.47
CA ASP A 371 16.25 11.68 10.55
C ASP A 371 15.15 10.67 10.93
N ASP A 372 14.31 11.04 11.89
CA ASP A 372 13.25 10.20 12.44
C ASP A 372 11.96 10.28 11.58
N MET A 373 11.10 9.27 11.69
CA MET A 373 9.72 9.33 11.18
C MET A 373 8.79 9.10 12.35
N LEU A 374 7.98 10.11 12.63
CA LEU A 374 7.05 10.13 13.74
C LEU A 374 5.63 10.13 13.19
N SER A 375 4.85 9.11 13.54
CA SER A 375 3.44 9.00 13.16
C SER A 375 2.57 9.19 14.39
N ALA A 376 1.67 10.19 14.31
CA ALA A 376 0.61 10.32 15.29
C ALA A 376 -0.46 9.25 15.04
N GLY A 377 -0.94 8.66 16.13
CA GLY A 377 -2.02 7.69 16.10
C GLY A 377 -3.40 8.36 16.00
N VAL A 378 -4.38 7.71 16.60
CA VAL A 378 -5.78 8.13 16.52
C VAL A 378 -6.15 9.24 17.51
N LEU A 379 -5.33 9.49 18.55
CA LEU A 379 -5.60 10.50 19.59
C LEU A 379 -4.85 11.80 19.35
N ASP A 380 -5.23 12.85 20.08
CA ASP A 380 -4.52 14.13 20.07
C ASP A 380 -3.04 13.92 20.42
N THR A 381 -2.16 14.46 19.60
CA THR A 381 -0.73 14.14 19.65
C THR A 381 0.15 15.37 19.37
N ASP A 382 1.19 15.54 20.18
CA ASP A 382 2.29 16.47 20.01
C ASP A 382 3.51 15.69 19.46
N LEU A 383 3.83 15.89 18.18
CA LEU A 383 5.03 15.36 17.53
C LEU A 383 6.19 16.36 17.62
N GLN A 384 7.36 15.90 18.06
CA GLN A 384 8.59 16.69 18.17
C GLN A 384 9.71 15.95 17.47
N GLY A 385 10.09 16.37 16.25
CA GLY A 385 11.15 15.76 15.44
C GLY A 385 12.49 15.84 16.15
N GLY A 386 13.01 17.06 16.29
CA GLY A 386 14.24 17.34 17.01
C GLY A 386 15.27 17.99 16.10
N ALA A 387 16.38 17.31 15.86
CA ALA A 387 17.33 17.72 14.83
C ALA A 387 17.46 16.59 13.82
N GLY A 388 17.85 16.89 12.58
CA GLY A 388 17.79 15.92 11.50
C GLY A 388 16.65 16.26 10.55
N ASP A 389 16.60 15.58 9.41
CA ASP A 389 15.54 15.76 8.42
C ASP A 389 14.37 14.83 8.77
N ASP A 390 13.43 15.31 9.58
CA ASP A 390 12.37 14.48 10.17
C ASP A 390 11.12 14.39 9.29
N ILE A 391 10.39 13.27 9.39
CA ILE A 391 9.08 13.07 8.75
C ILE A 391 8.00 12.97 9.82
N LEU A 392 7.09 13.96 9.87
CA LEU A 392 6.04 14.05 10.89
C LEU A 392 4.67 13.83 10.25
N ILE A 393 4.00 12.73 10.59
CA ILE A 393 2.76 12.27 9.96
C ILE A 393 1.58 12.52 10.88
N ALA A 394 0.57 13.24 10.38
CA ALA A 394 -0.63 13.60 11.13
C ALA A 394 -1.45 12.38 11.54
N GLY A 395 -2.06 12.47 12.72
CA GLY A 395 -2.97 11.46 13.24
C GLY A 395 -4.38 11.65 12.72
N ARG A 396 -5.33 10.91 13.31
CA ARG A 396 -6.76 11.10 13.03
C ARG A 396 -7.36 12.29 13.79
N SER A 397 -6.82 12.61 14.97
CA SER A 397 -7.29 13.73 15.80
C SER A 397 -6.34 14.94 15.71
N GLU A 398 -6.50 15.94 16.60
CA GLU A 398 -5.68 17.16 16.52
C GLU A 398 -4.20 16.81 16.69
N THR A 399 -3.36 17.29 15.78
CA THR A 399 -1.92 17.02 15.84
C THR A 399 -1.15 18.34 15.88
N THR A 400 -0.32 18.54 16.91
CA THR A 400 0.66 19.63 16.93
C THR A 400 2.01 19.06 16.53
N MET A 401 2.68 19.69 15.56
CA MET A 401 3.95 19.25 15.03
C MET A 401 5.02 20.33 15.22
N GLN A 402 6.18 19.90 15.69
CA GLN A 402 7.39 20.68 15.72
C GLN A 402 8.48 19.88 15.01
N GLY A 403 8.96 20.37 13.87
CA GLY A 403 10.02 19.70 13.11
C GLY A 403 11.36 19.85 13.83
N GLY A 404 11.75 21.11 14.08
CA GLY A 404 12.97 21.45 14.77
C GLY A 404 14.02 21.98 13.80
N SER A 405 15.19 21.36 13.73
CA SER A 405 16.25 21.78 12.80
C SER A 405 16.58 20.71 11.78
N GLY A 406 16.47 21.03 10.50
CA GLY A 406 16.69 20.11 9.40
C GLY A 406 15.75 20.49 8.26
N ALA A 407 15.68 19.67 7.23
CA ALA A 407 14.67 19.77 6.18
C ALA A 407 13.52 18.81 6.49
N ASP A 408 12.54 19.29 7.24
CA ASP A 408 11.46 18.45 7.76
C ASP A 408 10.31 18.30 6.74
N ILE A 409 9.64 17.14 6.76
CA ILE A 409 8.46 16.86 5.95
C ILE A 409 7.25 16.68 6.88
N PHE A 410 6.30 17.60 6.80
CA PHE A 410 5.03 17.51 7.52
C PHE A 410 3.97 16.88 6.61
N VAL A 411 3.54 15.67 6.94
CA VAL A 411 2.60 14.87 6.13
C VAL A 411 1.21 14.94 6.72
N MET A 412 0.27 15.53 5.99
CA MET A 412 -1.12 15.62 6.42
C MET A 412 -1.91 14.40 5.97
N ARG A 413 -2.88 13.98 6.80
CA ARG A 413 -3.88 12.98 6.46
C ARG A 413 -5.23 13.62 6.21
N PHE A 414 -5.96 13.14 5.21
CA PHE A 414 -7.31 13.62 4.95
C PHE A 414 -8.29 13.08 6.01
N GLY A 415 -9.27 13.89 6.40
CA GLY A 415 -10.19 13.56 7.50
C GLY A 415 -9.53 13.61 8.87
N SER A 416 -8.42 14.33 9.03
CA SER A 416 -7.76 14.51 10.32
C SER A 416 -8.34 15.68 11.11
N GLY A 417 -8.10 15.68 12.42
CA GLY A 417 -8.34 16.85 13.26
C GLY A 417 -7.48 18.04 12.84
N LEU A 418 -7.72 19.20 13.46
CA LEU A 418 -6.94 20.41 13.19
C LEU A 418 -5.44 20.12 13.41
N THR A 419 -4.64 20.29 12.35
CA THR A 419 -3.19 20.14 12.44
C THR A 419 -2.50 21.49 12.56
N LYS A 420 -1.54 21.60 13.49
CA LYS A 420 -0.78 22.81 13.78
C LYS A 420 0.72 22.55 13.67
N ILE A 421 1.40 23.22 12.75
CA ILE A 421 2.85 23.16 12.57
C ILE A 421 3.45 24.42 13.19
N THR A 422 4.39 24.25 14.13
CA THR A 422 4.79 25.34 15.03
C THR A 422 6.03 26.13 14.60
N ASP A 423 6.82 25.61 13.67
CA ASP A 423 8.13 26.13 13.30
C ASP A 423 8.51 25.89 11.83
N PHE A 424 7.55 25.99 10.90
CA PHE A 424 7.80 25.77 9.47
C PHE A 424 8.84 26.77 8.91
N GLU A 425 9.94 26.26 8.35
CA GLU A 425 11.01 27.01 7.69
C GLU A 425 10.82 27.03 6.16
N ALA A 426 10.43 28.19 5.61
CA ALA A 426 10.21 28.35 4.19
C ALA A 426 11.48 28.13 3.35
N GLY A 427 11.37 27.27 2.33
CA GLY A 427 12.47 26.92 1.44
C GLY A 427 13.41 25.83 1.98
N THR A 428 13.14 25.33 3.18
CA THR A 428 13.86 24.21 3.80
C THR A 428 12.87 23.05 4.06
N ASP A 429 11.76 23.32 4.75
CA ASP A 429 10.74 22.33 5.07
C ASP A 429 9.74 22.12 3.94
N ARG A 430 9.07 20.97 3.96
CA ARG A 430 8.02 20.60 3.01
C ARG A 430 6.72 20.27 3.72
N LEU A 431 5.62 20.77 3.18
CA LEU A 431 4.27 20.36 3.59
C LEU A 431 3.71 19.42 2.53
N ASP A 432 3.48 18.18 2.93
CA ASP A 432 2.88 17.16 2.09
C ASP A 432 1.38 17.02 2.36
N LEU A 433 0.59 17.16 1.29
CA LEU A 433 -0.88 17.11 1.30
C LEU A 433 -1.40 16.00 0.37
N PHE A 434 -0.57 15.01 0.01
CA PHE A 434 -0.92 14.01 -1.02
C PHE A 434 -2.22 13.26 -0.72
N ASP A 435 -2.54 13.04 0.55
CA ASP A 435 -3.70 12.27 0.98
C ASP A 435 -5.02 13.03 0.73
N TYR A 436 -4.94 14.33 0.39
CA TYR A 436 -6.12 15.16 0.16
C TYR A 436 -6.72 14.84 -1.22
N PRO A 437 -7.96 14.34 -1.27
CA PRO A 437 -8.54 13.79 -2.48
C PRO A 437 -8.70 14.89 -3.53
N MET A 438 -8.24 14.58 -4.74
CA MET A 438 -8.32 15.45 -5.91
C MET A 438 -7.53 16.77 -5.80
N LEU A 439 -6.65 16.92 -4.82
CA LEU A 439 -5.74 18.05 -4.71
C LEU A 439 -4.51 17.81 -5.59
N ARG A 440 -4.31 18.65 -6.61
CA ARG A 440 -3.24 18.51 -7.63
C ARG A 440 -2.41 19.76 -7.83
N ASN A 441 -2.89 20.89 -7.33
CA ASN A 441 -2.13 22.13 -7.36
C ASN A 441 -2.46 23.02 -6.16
N PRO A 442 -1.49 23.82 -5.67
CA PRO A 442 -1.72 24.78 -4.59
C PRO A 442 -2.81 25.81 -4.89
N GLY A 443 -3.12 26.06 -6.17
CA GLY A 443 -4.20 26.97 -6.58
C GLY A 443 -5.61 26.50 -6.19
N GLN A 444 -5.77 25.22 -5.83
CA GLN A 444 -7.01 24.68 -5.26
C GLN A 444 -7.16 25.00 -3.76
N LEU A 445 -6.08 25.43 -3.10
CA LEU A 445 -6.07 25.75 -1.68
C LEU A 445 -6.50 27.19 -1.43
N THR A 446 -7.17 27.42 -0.30
CA THR A 446 -7.32 28.77 0.25
C THR A 446 -6.21 29.00 1.26
N VAL A 447 -5.14 29.68 0.84
CA VAL A 447 -4.02 30.08 1.72
C VAL A 447 -4.25 31.51 2.21
N THR A 448 -4.41 31.67 3.52
CA THR A 448 -4.58 32.96 4.18
C THR A 448 -3.37 33.26 5.05
N SER A 449 -2.50 34.16 4.58
CA SER A 449 -1.37 34.65 5.36
C SER A 449 -1.81 35.28 6.69
N THR A 450 -1.07 34.98 7.75
CA THR A 450 -1.24 35.56 9.09
C THR A 450 0.00 36.37 9.48
N ALA A 451 -0.04 37.03 10.64
CA ALA A 451 1.11 37.80 11.12
C ALA A 451 2.27 36.91 11.61
N GLN A 452 2.06 35.60 11.78
CA GLN A 452 3.05 34.64 12.28
C GLN A 452 3.18 33.39 11.40
N GLY A 453 2.57 33.38 10.20
CA GLY A 453 2.65 32.27 9.26
C GLY A 453 1.48 32.29 8.28
N ALA A 454 0.74 31.20 8.18
CA ALA A 454 -0.42 31.07 7.30
C ALA A 454 -1.46 30.09 7.84
N ARG A 455 -2.69 30.19 7.34
CA ARG A 455 -3.71 29.15 7.46
C ARG A 455 -4.06 28.62 6.08
N ILE A 456 -4.03 27.31 5.94
CA ILE A 456 -4.38 26.60 4.70
C ILE A 456 -5.75 25.96 4.90
N LYS A 457 -6.61 26.03 3.88
CA LYS A 457 -7.88 25.32 3.83
C LYS A 457 -8.08 24.62 2.51
N PHE A 458 -8.63 23.41 2.58
CA PHE A 458 -9.09 22.63 1.45
C PHE A 458 -10.35 21.88 1.85
N MET A 459 -11.48 22.13 1.20
CA MET A 459 -12.79 21.64 1.66
C MET A 459 -13.00 21.99 3.15
N ASP A 460 -13.27 20.99 3.99
CA ASP A 460 -13.44 21.15 5.44
C ASP A 460 -12.12 21.03 6.23
N GLU A 461 -11.03 20.62 5.57
CA GLU A 461 -9.71 20.51 6.16
C GLU A 461 -9.08 21.87 6.43
N ALA A 462 -8.32 21.96 7.53
CA ALA A 462 -7.55 23.15 7.87
C ALA A 462 -6.20 22.79 8.51
N VAL A 463 -5.15 23.49 8.08
CA VAL A 463 -3.82 23.43 8.69
C VAL A 463 -3.40 24.82 9.13
N GLU A 464 -2.89 24.94 10.36
CA GLU A 464 -2.30 26.17 10.89
C GLU A 464 -0.77 26.07 10.84
N LEU A 465 -0.13 26.94 10.06
CA LEU A 465 1.32 26.99 9.92
C LEU A 465 1.85 28.23 10.62
N PHE A 466 2.76 28.03 11.56
CA PHE A 466 3.56 29.08 12.19
C PHE A 466 4.97 29.03 11.62
N SER A 467 5.50 30.19 11.24
CA SER A 467 6.83 30.28 10.66
C SER A 467 7.92 30.21 11.74
N ALA A 468 9.02 29.50 11.45
CA ALA A 468 10.20 29.42 12.30
C ALA A 468 10.73 30.81 12.74
N ASP A 469 10.68 31.80 11.85
CA ASP A 469 11.15 33.17 12.11
C ASP A 469 10.08 34.10 12.70
N GLY A 470 8.85 33.59 12.89
CA GLY A 470 7.69 34.33 13.38
C GLY A 470 7.10 35.32 12.38
N GLY A 471 7.52 35.27 11.11
CA GLY A 471 7.07 36.10 10.01
C GLY A 471 5.80 35.57 9.33
N THR A 472 5.41 36.22 8.24
CA THR A 472 4.26 35.82 7.42
C THR A 472 4.67 34.80 6.37
N LEU A 473 3.86 33.76 6.17
CA LEU A 473 4.02 32.81 5.06
C LEU A 473 3.00 33.08 3.96
N THR A 474 3.45 33.04 2.72
CA THR A 474 2.61 33.05 1.52
C THR A 474 2.53 31.65 0.93
N SER A 475 1.59 31.43 0.00
CA SER A 475 1.53 30.16 -0.74
C SER A 475 2.82 29.82 -1.49
N ALA A 476 3.59 30.83 -1.94
CA ALA A 476 4.85 30.60 -2.64
C ALA A 476 5.98 30.24 -1.66
N ASP A 477 5.91 30.71 -0.42
CA ASP A 477 6.88 30.34 0.62
C ASP A 477 6.69 28.87 1.08
N ILE A 478 5.44 28.39 1.03
CA ILE A 478 5.08 27.02 1.46
C ILE A 478 5.28 26.00 0.33
N PHE A 479 4.90 26.33 -0.90
CA PHE A 479 4.85 25.38 -2.02
C PHE A 479 5.76 25.76 -3.20
N GLY A 480 6.57 26.82 -3.10
CA GLY A 480 7.40 27.26 -4.22
C GLY A 480 6.60 27.44 -5.52
N SER A 481 6.93 26.63 -6.55
CA SER A 481 6.24 26.61 -7.84
C SER A 481 5.04 25.66 -7.93
N GLY A 482 4.83 24.76 -6.96
CA GLY A 482 3.82 23.70 -7.02
C GLY A 482 4.07 22.59 -6.01
N PHE A 483 3.28 21.52 -6.06
CA PHE A 483 3.63 20.31 -5.31
C PHE A 483 4.82 19.61 -5.97
N GLU A 484 5.75 19.10 -5.16
CA GLU A 484 6.98 18.47 -5.63
C GLU A 484 6.85 16.95 -5.79
N GLY A 485 5.97 16.32 -5.01
CA GLY A 485 5.78 14.87 -4.98
C GLY A 485 4.86 14.32 -6.08
N PRO A 486 4.60 13.00 -6.04
CA PRO A 486 3.69 12.35 -6.97
C PRO A 486 2.24 12.76 -6.72
N ASP A 487 1.39 12.55 -7.73
CA ASP A 487 -0.05 12.69 -7.58
C ASP A 487 -0.62 11.38 -7.00
N HIS A 488 -1.26 11.42 -5.84
CA HIS A 488 -1.90 10.23 -5.28
C HIS A 488 -3.37 10.15 -5.74
N ILE A 489 -3.79 8.93 -6.04
CA ILE A 489 -5.18 8.59 -6.34
C ILE A 489 -5.74 7.82 -5.14
N PRO A 490 -6.91 8.21 -4.60
CA PRO A 490 -7.59 7.41 -3.61
C PRO A 490 -7.80 5.99 -4.12
N VAL A 491 -7.26 5.02 -3.39
CA VAL A 491 -7.42 3.58 -3.68
C VAL A 491 -8.72 3.03 -3.08
N ASP A 492 -9.29 3.75 -2.13
CA ASP A 492 -10.63 3.54 -1.60
C ASP A 492 -11.52 4.70 -2.03
N PHE A 493 -12.42 4.43 -2.99
CA PHE A 493 -13.42 5.38 -3.45
C PHE A 493 -14.68 5.37 -2.59
N GLY A 494 -14.77 4.55 -1.54
CA GLY A 494 -15.89 4.56 -0.58
C GLY A 494 -16.04 5.90 0.13
N VAL A 495 -14.98 6.71 0.16
CA VAL A 495 -15.03 8.11 0.62
C VAL A 495 -15.68 9.06 -0.42
N LEU A 496 -15.84 8.63 -1.68
CA LEU A 496 -16.37 9.42 -2.80
C LEU A 496 -17.67 8.87 -3.41
N ALA A 497 -18.04 7.63 -3.13
CA ALA A 497 -19.28 6.99 -3.57
C ALA A 497 -20.07 6.55 -2.34
N GLY A 498 -21.35 6.93 -2.25
CA GLY A 498 -22.25 6.33 -1.26
C GLY A 498 -22.18 4.80 -1.38
N PRO A 499 -22.14 4.07 -0.26
CA PRO A 499 -21.81 2.65 -0.26
C PRO A 499 -22.82 1.84 -1.07
N GLU A 500 -22.34 0.92 -1.91
CA GLU A 500 -23.11 -0.26 -2.28
C GLU A 500 -23.32 -1.05 -0.99
N ALA A 501 -24.41 -0.73 -0.31
CA ALA A 501 -24.71 -1.20 1.02
C ALA A 501 -24.94 -2.71 1.05
N SER A 502 -24.51 -3.34 2.16
CA SER A 502 -24.84 -4.71 2.53
C SER A 502 -26.21 -4.80 3.22
N ALA A 503 -26.83 -5.99 3.18
CA ALA A 503 -28.21 -6.19 3.65
C ALA A 503 -28.42 -5.96 5.16
N GLY A 504 -27.36 -5.98 5.99
CA GLY A 504 -27.49 -5.85 7.46
C GLY A 504 -28.19 -7.05 8.12
N VAL A 505 -28.47 -6.96 9.42
CA VAL A 505 -29.18 -7.99 10.20
C VAL A 505 -30.16 -7.30 11.13
N THR A 506 -31.40 -7.78 11.25
CA THR A 506 -32.40 -7.27 12.21
C THR A 506 -32.27 -7.96 13.57
N GLY A 507 -32.23 -7.17 14.65
CA GLY A 507 -32.34 -7.68 16.03
C GLY A 507 -31.01 -7.66 16.82
N PRO A 508 -30.84 -8.53 17.82
CA PRO A 508 -29.66 -8.50 18.66
C PRO A 508 -28.41 -8.98 17.90
N ILE A 509 -27.32 -8.23 18.05
CA ILE A 509 -25.99 -8.52 17.50
C ILE A 509 -24.93 -8.26 18.58
N THR A 510 -23.95 -9.15 18.68
CA THR A 510 -22.73 -8.89 19.44
C THR A 510 -21.69 -8.36 18.47
N VAL A 511 -21.10 -7.21 18.78
CA VAL A 511 -20.08 -6.56 17.98
C VAL A 511 -18.74 -6.74 18.68
N GLU A 512 -17.83 -7.49 18.04
CA GLU A 512 -16.48 -7.74 18.53
C GLU A 512 -15.45 -7.09 17.62
N SER A 513 -14.56 -6.25 18.18
CA SER A 513 -13.53 -5.55 17.39
C SER A 513 -12.38 -6.44 16.93
N SER A 514 -12.31 -7.70 17.37
CA SER A 514 -11.29 -8.68 16.95
C SER A 514 -11.88 -9.87 16.18
N GLY A 515 -13.18 -9.82 15.86
CA GLY A 515 -13.94 -10.93 15.30
C GLY A 515 -14.56 -10.58 13.95
N SER A 516 -14.94 -11.60 13.19
CA SER A 516 -15.79 -11.40 12.01
C SER A 516 -17.22 -11.13 12.46
N ASN A 517 -17.77 -10.02 11.98
CA ASN A 517 -19.17 -9.65 12.18
C ASN A 517 -19.83 -9.50 10.80
N PRO A 518 -20.17 -10.56 10.05
CA PRO A 518 -20.62 -10.43 8.65
C PRO A 518 -21.80 -9.47 8.45
N ALA A 519 -22.63 -9.27 9.48
CA ALA A 519 -23.71 -8.28 9.50
C ALA A 519 -23.23 -6.82 9.35
N LEU A 520 -21.99 -6.55 9.75
CA LEU A 520 -21.32 -5.25 9.70
C LEU A 520 -20.49 -5.07 8.43
N SER A 521 -20.59 -5.93 7.41
CA SER A 521 -19.83 -5.68 6.19
C SER A 521 -20.12 -4.29 5.62
N ASP A 522 -19.11 -3.53 5.22
CA ASP A 522 -19.27 -2.16 4.70
C ASP A 522 -19.91 -1.18 5.70
N ALA A 523 -19.93 -1.51 6.99
CA ALA A 523 -20.39 -0.60 8.03
C ALA A 523 -19.25 0.32 8.46
N GLU A 524 -19.61 1.58 8.68
CA GLU A 524 -18.75 2.54 9.34
C GLU A 524 -18.86 2.35 10.86
N ILE A 525 -17.74 2.05 11.51
CA ILE A 525 -17.64 1.89 12.96
C ILE A 525 -17.01 3.15 13.53
N VAL A 526 -17.76 3.89 14.34
CA VAL A 526 -17.33 5.16 14.92
C VAL A 526 -17.16 5.01 16.43
N PHE A 527 -15.94 5.00 16.93
CA PHE A 527 -15.63 5.03 18.36
C PHE A 527 -15.25 6.44 18.82
N THR A 528 -16.03 7.02 19.73
CA THR A 528 -15.77 8.32 20.36
C THR A 528 -15.20 8.13 21.76
N PRO A 529 -13.87 8.25 21.96
CA PRO A 529 -13.27 8.13 23.28
C PRO A 529 -13.71 9.29 24.18
N VAL A 530 -13.78 9.07 25.50
CA VAL A 530 -14.16 10.12 26.44
C VAL A 530 -13.17 11.30 26.36
N GLY A 531 -13.68 12.47 25.97
CA GLY A 531 -12.89 13.71 25.89
C GLY A 531 -12.02 13.86 24.65
N ASN A 532 -12.16 12.98 23.65
CA ASN A 532 -11.43 13.02 22.39
C ASN A 532 -12.41 13.03 21.20
N SER A 533 -11.87 13.27 20.00
CA SER A 533 -12.63 13.23 18.76
C SER A 533 -13.04 11.79 18.38
N PRO A 534 -14.15 11.60 17.64
CA PRO A 534 -14.54 10.31 17.11
C PRO A 534 -13.49 9.71 16.17
N ILE A 535 -13.31 8.39 16.25
CA ILE A 535 -12.46 7.57 15.40
C ILE A 535 -13.38 6.74 14.53
N SER A 536 -13.18 6.70 13.21
CA SER A 536 -14.03 5.95 12.29
C SER A 536 -13.22 4.97 11.45
N VAL A 537 -13.75 3.78 11.21
CA VAL A 537 -13.19 2.77 10.29
C VAL A 537 -14.30 2.08 9.50
N GLN A 538 -14.02 1.75 8.24
CA GLN A 538 -14.90 0.89 7.43
C GLN A 538 -14.59 -0.58 7.70
N ALA A 539 -15.63 -1.35 8.00
CA ALA A 539 -15.53 -2.79 8.17
C ALA A 539 -15.46 -3.50 6.80
N ASP A 540 -14.67 -4.59 6.72
CA ASP A 540 -14.45 -5.35 5.49
C ASP A 540 -15.65 -6.24 5.09
N ASP A 541 -15.52 -7.02 4.01
CA ASP A 541 -16.56 -7.94 3.52
C ASP A 541 -16.99 -9.00 4.55
N GLN A 542 -16.15 -9.29 5.55
CA GLN A 542 -16.44 -10.20 6.67
C GLN A 542 -16.91 -9.45 7.92
N GLY A 543 -17.08 -8.13 7.82
CA GLY A 543 -17.39 -7.19 8.89
C GLY A 543 -16.34 -7.16 10.00
N GLN A 544 -15.08 -7.43 9.66
CA GLN A 544 -13.94 -7.17 10.53
C GLN A 544 -13.54 -5.70 10.41
N PHE A 545 -13.12 -5.12 11.52
CA PHE A 545 -12.67 -3.74 11.57
C PHE A 545 -11.56 -3.60 12.60
N ASP A 546 -10.64 -2.67 12.36
CA ASP A 546 -9.60 -2.33 13.32
C ASP A 546 -9.57 -0.81 13.51
N LEU A 547 -9.90 -0.37 14.72
CA LEU A 547 -9.92 1.04 15.09
C LEU A 547 -8.52 1.55 15.50
N ASP A 548 -7.50 0.68 15.51
CA ASP A 548 -6.13 0.98 15.92
C ASP A 548 -6.09 1.68 17.30
N LEU A 549 -6.86 1.12 18.23
CA LEU A 549 -6.96 1.67 19.58
C LEU A 549 -5.70 1.32 20.38
N PRO A 550 -5.17 2.26 21.18
CA PRO A 550 -3.91 2.04 21.91
C PRO A 550 -4.03 0.91 22.93
N SER A 551 -2.89 0.28 23.23
CA SER A 551 -2.79 -0.67 24.35
C SER A 551 -3.16 0.01 25.68
N GLY A 552 -3.79 -0.73 26.60
CA GLY A 552 -4.35 -0.21 27.84
C GLY A 552 -5.88 -0.11 27.85
N SER A 553 -6.43 0.68 28.77
CA SER A 553 -7.88 0.80 28.95
C SER A 553 -8.39 2.15 28.45
N LEU A 554 -9.31 2.12 27.49
CA LEU A 554 -9.90 3.32 26.89
C LEU A 554 -11.42 3.21 26.87
N SER A 555 -12.11 4.11 27.58
CA SER A 555 -13.58 4.18 27.57
C SER A 555 -14.07 5.17 26.52
N GLY A 556 -15.19 4.86 25.89
CA GLY A 556 -15.81 5.69 24.88
C GLY A 556 -17.20 5.20 24.48
N HIS A 557 -17.73 5.76 23.40
CA HIS A 557 -19.03 5.43 22.83
C HIS A 557 -18.84 4.93 21.40
N VAL A 558 -19.37 3.76 21.06
CA VAL A 558 -19.33 3.19 19.71
C VAL A 558 -20.67 3.43 19.03
N ASP A 559 -20.67 4.14 17.91
CA ASP A 559 -21.75 4.19 16.94
C ASP A 559 -21.41 3.29 15.74
N ILE A 560 -22.44 2.72 15.13
CA ILE A 560 -22.31 1.92 13.91
C ILE A 560 -23.28 2.53 12.91
N ILE A 561 -22.76 2.90 11.75
CA ILE A 561 -23.52 3.49 10.65
C ILE A 561 -23.40 2.53 9.48
N LYS A 562 -24.53 2.07 8.95
CA LYS A 562 -24.54 1.17 7.80
C LYS A 562 -25.71 1.53 6.89
N SER A 563 -25.41 1.80 5.62
CA SER A 563 -26.44 2.07 4.62
C SER A 563 -27.24 0.82 4.28
N TYR A 564 -28.42 1.00 3.66
CA TYR A 564 -29.31 -0.09 3.26
C TYR A 564 -29.09 -0.55 1.81
N SER A 565 -29.03 -1.86 1.60
CA SER A 565 -28.97 -2.46 0.26
C SER A 565 -30.35 -2.51 -0.41
N HIS A 566 -30.55 -1.75 -1.49
CA HIS A 566 -31.76 -1.87 -2.30
C HIS A 566 -31.96 -3.28 -2.92
N ALA A 567 -30.91 -4.10 -2.97
CA ALA A 567 -30.98 -5.48 -3.44
C ALA A 567 -31.66 -6.45 -2.46
N SER A 568 -31.78 -6.12 -1.17
CA SER A 568 -32.38 -7.02 -0.16
C SER A 568 -33.91 -7.10 -0.31
N GLY A 569 -34.55 -6.02 -0.76
CA GLY A 569 -36.00 -5.95 -0.95
C GLY A 569 -36.81 -6.02 0.35
N GLU A 570 -36.18 -5.72 1.49
CA GLU A 570 -36.80 -5.78 2.82
C GLU A 570 -37.81 -4.65 3.03
N ILE A 571 -37.59 -3.48 2.43
CA ILE A 571 -38.53 -2.36 2.48
C ILE A 571 -39.54 -2.47 1.33
N THR A 572 -40.81 -2.58 1.69
CA THR A 572 -41.91 -2.82 0.77
C THR A 572 -43.01 -1.76 0.88
N ALA A 573 -43.91 -1.74 -0.12
CA ALA A 573 -45.11 -0.89 -0.04
C ALA A 573 -46.05 -1.28 1.11
N LEU A 574 -45.88 -2.48 1.69
CA LEU A 574 -46.63 -2.88 2.88
C LEU A 574 -46.16 -2.08 4.09
N ASP A 575 -44.86 -1.83 4.26
CA ASP A 575 -44.29 -1.06 5.38
C ASP A 575 -44.85 0.36 5.41
N ALA A 576 -44.88 1.01 4.25
CA ALA A 576 -45.52 2.32 4.08
C ALA A 576 -47.00 2.31 4.50
N LEU A 577 -47.73 1.23 4.22
CA LEU A 577 -49.12 1.07 4.65
C LEU A 577 -49.23 0.91 6.17
N GLN A 578 -48.28 0.24 6.82
CA GLN A 578 -48.26 0.09 8.29
C GLN A 578 -47.96 1.42 8.97
N VAL A 579 -47.00 2.20 8.44
CA VAL A 579 -46.71 3.56 8.92
C VAL A 579 -47.93 4.48 8.75
N LEU A 580 -48.62 4.43 7.62
CA LEU A 580 -49.87 5.16 7.41
C LEU A 580 -50.94 4.82 8.45
N ARG A 581 -51.03 3.55 8.87
CA ARG A 581 -51.96 3.13 9.93
C ARG A 581 -51.57 3.76 11.26
N ILE A 582 -50.29 3.70 11.63
CA ILE A 582 -49.78 4.30 12.87
C ILE A 582 -50.06 5.80 12.88
N ALA A 583 -49.77 6.50 11.78
CA ALA A 583 -49.98 7.94 11.62
C ALA A 583 -51.44 8.39 11.82
N VAL A 584 -52.42 7.53 11.53
CA VAL A 584 -53.86 7.81 11.74
C VAL A 584 -54.42 7.22 13.04
N GLY A 585 -53.55 6.75 13.95
CA GLY A 585 -53.93 6.21 15.26
C GLY A 585 -54.48 4.78 15.21
N LEU A 586 -54.18 4.03 14.15
CA LEU A 586 -54.47 2.60 14.05
C LEU A 586 -53.20 1.79 14.32
N GLY A 587 -53.33 0.64 14.99
CA GLY A 587 -52.21 -0.29 15.10
C GLY A 587 -51.85 -0.92 13.74
N PRO A 588 -50.61 -1.39 13.55
CA PRO A 588 -50.25 -2.28 12.45
C PRO A 588 -51.18 -3.49 12.32
N THR A 589 -51.14 -4.18 11.17
CA THR A 589 -52.05 -5.30 10.90
C THR A 589 -51.83 -6.51 11.83
N TRP A 590 -50.70 -6.58 12.53
CA TRP A 590 -50.34 -7.66 13.46
C TRP A 590 -50.61 -7.35 14.93
N GLY A 591 -50.90 -6.10 15.31
CA GLY A 591 -51.09 -5.72 16.71
C GLY A 591 -50.52 -4.34 17.06
N PRO A 592 -50.39 -4.01 18.36
CA PRO A 592 -49.72 -2.79 18.78
C PRO A 592 -48.24 -2.82 18.35
N ALA A 593 -47.75 -1.68 17.85
CA ALA A 593 -46.34 -1.50 17.48
C ALA A 593 -45.45 -1.49 18.73
N ALA A 594 -44.33 -2.22 18.68
CA ALA A 594 -43.29 -2.13 19.69
C ALA A 594 -42.48 -0.82 19.51
N PRO A 595 -41.72 -0.35 20.53
CA PRO A 595 -40.84 0.82 20.39
C PRO A 595 -39.91 0.76 19.18
N GLU A 596 -39.36 -0.41 18.89
CA GLU A 596 -38.46 -0.67 17.75
C GLU A 596 -39.18 -0.49 16.41
N ASN A 597 -40.47 -0.85 16.34
CA ASN A 597 -41.29 -0.56 15.17
C ASN A 597 -41.54 0.94 14.99
N LEU A 598 -41.60 1.70 16.07
CA LEU A 598 -41.80 3.16 16.00
C LEU A 598 -40.51 3.87 15.58
N ILE A 599 -39.34 3.36 16.00
CA ILE A 599 -38.05 3.79 15.48
C ILE A 599 -37.95 3.51 13.98
N ALA A 600 -38.24 2.27 13.55
CA ALA A 600 -38.23 1.91 12.14
C ALA A 600 -39.25 2.73 11.31
N ALA A 601 -40.35 3.17 11.92
CA ALA A 601 -41.37 3.96 11.26
C ALA A 601 -41.03 5.45 11.10
N ASP A 602 -40.10 5.99 11.88
CA ASP A 602 -39.63 7.40 11.77
C ASP A 602 -38.36 7.48 10.91
N ILE A 603 -38.50 7.12 9.62
CA ILE A 603 -37.38 7.17 8.66
C ILE A 603 -36.91 8.62 8.42
N THR A 604 -37.77 9.61 8.62
CA THR A 604 -37.39 11.02 8.47
C THR A 604 -36.64 11.57 9.67
N ARG A 605 -36.63 10.83 10.79
CA ARG A 605 -36.02 11.21 12.08
C ARG A 605 -36.54 12.55 12.59
N ASP A 606 -37.81 12.83 12.37
CA ASP A 606 -38.44 14.08 12.81
C ASP A 606 -39.01 13.98 14.24
N GLY A 607 -38.92 12.80 14.85
CA GLY A 607 -39.38 12.48 16.19
C GLY A 607 -40.85 12.07 16.23
N THR A 608 -41.54 11.97 15.09
CA THR A 608 -42.95 11.60 14.99
C THR A 608 -43.23 10.66 13.83
N VAL A 609 -44.04 9.62 14.07
CA VAL A 609 -44.46 8.71 13.00
C VAL A 609 -45.66 9.32 12.25
N ASN A 610 -45.42 9.81 11.03
CA ASN A 610 -46.41 10.55 10.27
C ASN A 610 -46.48 10.14 8.78
N ALA A 611 -47.27 10.87 7.99
CA ALA A 611 -47.51 10.53 6.59
C ALA A 611 -46.30 10.79 5.67
N LEU A 612 -45.35 11.63 6.09
CA LEU A 612 -44.10 11.88 5.37
C LEU A 612 -43.17 10.68 5.47
N ASP A 613 -43.11 10.01 6.63
CA ASP A 613 -42.37 8.76 6.76
C ASP A 613 -42.91 7.68 5.83
N ALA A 614 -44.23 7.50 5.81
CA ALA A 614 -44.85 6.55 4.91
C ALA A 614 -44.60 6.87 3.43
N LEU A 615 -44.52 8.17 3.08
CA LEU A 615 -44.18 8.59 1.73
C LEU A 615 -42.72 8.25 1.40
N ALA A 616 -41.78 8.54 2.29
CA ALA A 616 -40.37 8.22 2.11
C ALA A 616 -40.16 6.70 1.96
N ILE A 617 -40.79 5.89 2.82
CA ILE A 617 -40.77 4.42 2.72
C ILE A 617 -41.38 3.94 1.40
N LEU A 618 -42.49 4.55 0.96
CA LEU A 618 -43.10 4.18 -0.32
C LEU A 618 -42.20 4.53 -1.51
N GLN A 619 -41.51 5.68 -1.47
CA GLN A 619 -40.55 6.09 -2.51
C GLN A 619 -39.41 5.06 -2.60
N VAL A 620 -38.84 4.65 -1.47
CA VAL A 620 -37.82 3.59 -1.39
C VAL A 620 -38.35 2.29 -1.97
N ALA A 621 -39.51 1.82 -1.53
CA ALA A 621 -40.09 0.55 -1.96
C ALA A 621 -40.39 0.46 -3.47
N VAL A 622 -40.60 1.61 -4.14
CA VAL A 622 -40.87 1.66 -5.58
C VAL A 622 -39.69 2.19 -6.41
N GLY A 623 -38.51 2.35 -5.80
CA GLY A 623 -37.28 2.76 -6.48
C GLY A 623 -37.29 4.23 -6.95
N LEU A 624 -37.99 5.11 -6.24
CA LEU A 624 -37.96 6.55 -6.48
C LEU A 624 -36.94 7.24 -5.56
N PRO A 625 -36.28 8.31 -6.04
CA PRO A 625 -35.40 9.12 -5.19
C PRO A 625 -36.14 9.67 -3.96
N THR A 626 -35.45 9.68 -2.83
CA THR A 626 -35.93 10.19 -1.54
C THR A 626 -34.83 11.08 -0.92
N ALA A 627 -35.24 12.05 -0.10
CA ALA A 627 -34.30 12.85 0.70
C ALA A 627 -33.89 12.15 2.02
N HIS A 628 -34.56 11.05 2.35
CA HIS A 628 -34.37 10.25 3.54
C HIS A 628 -34.16 8.81 3.09
N GLU A 629 -32.91 8.43 2.91
CA GLU A 629 -32.54 7.08 2.51
C GLU A 629 -32.60 6.13 3.71
N PRO A 630 -32.97 4.85 3.51
CA PRO A 630 -32.95 3.88 4.59
C PRO A 630 -31.52 3.60 5.05
N GLU A 631 -31.39 3.37 6.34
CA GLU A 631 -30.12 3.05 6.99
C GLU A 631 -30.39 2.13 8.18
N TRP A 632 -29.37 1.36 8.54
CA TRP A 632 -29.35 0.57 9.75
C TRP A 632 -28.88 1.44 10.91
N VAL A 633 -29.68 1.49 11.97
CA VAL A 633 -29.30 2.09 13.24
C VAL A 633 -29.05 1.01 14.27
N TYR A 634 -28.05 1.24 15.13
CA TYR A 634 -27.65 0.31 16.17
C TYR A 634 -27.79 1.01 17.52
N LEU A 635 -28.46 0.35 18.46
CA LEU A 635 -28.69 0.85 19.81
C LEU A 635 -28.06 -0.11 20.80
N ASP A 636 -27.64 0.36 21.97
CA ASP A 636 -27.31 -0.51 23.11
C ASP A 636 -28.47 -1.51 23.34
N GLN A 637 -28.15 -2.80 23.49
CA GLN A 637 -29.16 -3.84 23.75
C GLN A 637 -29.99 -3.55 25.02
N ASN A 638 -29.45 -2.77 25.95
CA ASN A 638 -30.09 -2.38 27.21
C ASN A 638 -30.69 -0.96 27.17
N ALA A 639 -30.82 -0.34 26.00
CA ALA A 639 -31.43 0.98 25.85
C ALA A 639 -32.86 1.01 26.45
N ASP A 640 -33.17 2.07 27.21
CA ASP A 640 -34.52 2.30 27.72
C ASP A 640 -35.41 2.92 26.65
N LEU A 641 -36.22 2.08 26.01
CA LEU A 641 -37.16 2.50 24.96
C LEU A 641 -38.57 2.80 25.49
N SER A 642 -38.77 2.84 26.81
CA SER A 642 -40.11 2.94 27.41
C SER A 642 -40.81 4.29 27.18
N SER A 643 -40.07 5.34 26.81
CA SER A 643 -40.58 6.67 26.47
C SER A 643 -41.01 6.82 25.01
N ILE A 644 -40.77 5.82 24.16
CA ILE A 644 -41.05 5.90 22.74
C ILE A 644 -42.55 5.74 22.47
N THR A 645 -43.10 6.70 21.73
CA THR A 645 -44.51 6.72 21.29
C THR A 645 -44.58 7.25 19.86
N PRO A 646 -45.70 7.08 19.12
CA PRO A 646 -45.83 7.62 17.76
C PRO A 646 -45.63 9.15 17.65
N THR A 647 -45.68 9.89 18.75
CA THR A 647 -45.47 11.35 18.80
C THR A 647 -44.20 11.75 19.55
N ASN A 648 -43.35 10.78 19.90
CA ASN A 648 -42.08 10.99 20.60
C ASN A 648 -41.16 9.80 20.32
N VAL A 649 -40.44 9.83 19.20
CA VAL A 649 -39.46 8.82 18.79
C VAL A 649 -38.05 9.36 19.04
N ASP A 650 -37.70 9.45 20.32
CA ASP A 650 -36.37 9.91 20.76
C ASP A 650 -35.59 8.71 21.30
N TYR A 651 -34.41 8.47 20.73
CA TYR A 651 -33.53 7.35 21.05
C TYR A 651 -32.06 7.74 20.86
N GLN A 652 -31.16 7.03 21.55
CA GLN A 652 -29.72 7.17 21.37
C GLN A 652 -29.20 6.01 20.52
N THR A 653 -28.40 6.33 19.52
CA THR A 653 -27.61 5.35 18.78
C THR A 653 -26.34 5.02 19.54
N GLY A 654 -25.75 3.88 19.21
CA GLY A 654 -24.50 3.43 19.76
C GLY A 654 -24.60 2.86 21.18
N ALA A 655 -23.45 2.53 21.73
CA ALA A 655 -23.31 1.96 23.07
C ALA A 655 -22.00 2.38 23.73
N ALA A 656 -22.03 2.53 25.05
CA ALA A 656 -20.82 2.81 25.82
C ALA A 656 -19.96 1.55 25.93
N VAL A 657 -18.68 1.65 25.58
CA VAL A 657 -17.73 0.54 25.67
C VAL A 657 -16.47 0.93 26.43
N THR A 658 -15.75 -0.07 26.92
CA THR A 658 -14.38 0.10 27.40
C THR A 658 -13.51 -0.87 26.64
N ALA A 659 -12.67 -0.34 25.75
CA ALA A 659 -11.66 -1.10 25.05
C ALA A 659 -10.52 -1.44 26.02
N LEU A 660 -10.07 -2.69 25.99
CA LEU A 660 -8.91 -3.19 26.71
C LEU A 660 -7.93 -3.77 25.71
N ASP A 661 -6.73 -3.20 25.66
CA ASP A 661 -5.67 -3.55 24.72
C ASP A 661 -6.19 -3.59 23.27
N GLY A 662 -6.87 -2.52 22.88
CA GLY A 662 -7.45 -2.37 21.54
C GLY A 662 -8.77 -3.11 21.30
N MET A 663 -9.23 -3.95 22.24
CA MET A 663 -10.38 -4.83 22.03
C MET A 663 -11.61 -4.43 22.83
N PHE A 664 -12.79 -4.47 22.21
CA PHE A 664 -14.07 -4.42 22.90
C PHE A 664 -15.07 -5.44 22.36
N SER A 665 -16.08 -5.74 23.18
CA SER A 665 -17.24 -6.53 22.81
C SER A 665 -18.48 -5.85 23.39
N VAL A 666 -19.50 -5.62 22.56
CA VAL A 666 -20.75 -4.96 22.98
C VAL A 666 -21.95 -5.58 22.31
N ASP A 667 -23.02 -5.79 23.09
CA ASP A 667 -24.30 -6.26 22.57
C ASP A 667 -25.15 -5.06 22.16
N MET A 668 -25.64 -5.08 20.93
CA MET A 668 -26.45 -4.03 20.32
C MET A 668 -27.73 -4.62 19.71
N THR A 669 -28.71 -3.76 19.49
CA THR A 669 -29.93 -4.05 18.72
C THR A 669 -29.89 -3.23 17.45
N SER A 670 -29.92 -3.90 16.30
CA SER A 670 -29.96 -3.28 14.98
C SER A 670 -31.40 -3.16 14.46
N ILE A 671 -31.72 -2.00 13.89
CA ILE A 671 -33.03 -1.65 13.35
C ILE A 671 -32.84 -1.02 11.97
N LEU A 672 -33.52 -1.56 10.95
CA LEU A 672 -33.58 -0.95 9.62
C LEU A 672 -34.68 0.10 9.57
N LEU A 673 -34.31 1.36 9.36
CA LEU A 673 -35.29 2.42 9.17
C LEU A 673 -36.11 2.18 7.90
N GLY A 674 -37.43 2.19 8.03
CA GLY A 674 -38.37 1.94 6.94
C GLY A 674 -38.87 0.51 6.80
N ASN A 675 -38.31 -0.47 7.52
CA ASN A 675 -38.79 -1.86 7.53
C ASN A 675 -39.69 -2.11 8.76
N LEU A 676 -40.99 -2.31 8.55
CA LEU A 676 -41.95 -2.59 9.62
C LEU A 676 -42.32 -4.07 9.63
N GLU A 677 -41.56 -4.85 10.38
CA GLU A 677 -41.88 -6.26 10.62
C GLU A 677 -42.62 -6.48 11.94
N ALA A 678 -43.31 -7.62 12.06
CA ALA A 678 -43.83 -8.06 13.34
C ALA A 678 -42.66 -8.53 14.22
N VAL A 679 -42.37 -7.80 15.29
CA VAL A 679 -41.34 -8.14 16.30
C VAL A 679 -41.79 -9.31 17.16
#